data_AF-I9QW55-F1
#
_entry.id   AF-I9QW55-F1
#
_cell.length_a   1.000
_cell.length_b   1.000
_cell.length_c   1.000
_cell.angle_alpha   90.00
_cell.angle_beta   90.00
_cell.angle_gamma   90.00
#
_symmetry.space_group_name_H-M   'P 1'
#
loop_
_entity.id
_entity.type
_entity.pdbx_description
1 polymer ?
#
loop_
_entity_poly.entity_id
_entity_poly.type
_entity_poly.pdbx_seq_one_letter_code
_entity_poly.pdbx_strand_id
1 'polypeptide(L)'
;MIDNIKLANYKSFFADQVKEAIDEQQKINRSQMRNLFKTGELSLAYVDSIQHETGMIILKCPRRMAPRLKVLKGVCIIKKGAKQAFGEHVTEWICRWEEFVDNKDFHSPGSDMTPMYYVHTGDSNYDYVACSGFSIKLYDILSKALADGKSLSLIVHNPFPPVEYFRNLANYMDAFSSNEELNLEPTIDYDEWTPEELAFDEQKPTGISDTIIDTLANEHCCIVQGPPGTGKSYTIASVISSYLDAGKTVCVTTMANKGLIELIKQKPLQKYVKGGRVSKTNLSIDERKQVSGVKAASADLQVPGGEILCATNYQLSSVYSEKKMTLYGLPKYDLIVIEEASQAFLTAIVAFKQLGVDCLIVGDPMQLPPIVKLNNPQYNSWNVATQVEGLKSMALGTSIKSYRIVTTFRLTSRSASLTKCFYGNRFVSVKKDYLDFTKANSVLFPQDGGVLYHCTLDVRNGVYSEKADAIIRDVIEKLEKFYPDRSLAIITPFRDSVKELQKRFCTSDIELDITIETIDRIQGMTVDYAILYIPGRNPGFALEDRRFNVATSRSLSTTLIISDMPLNEFHTVSPTVLQFIDKCDKFDGKTDVWRTNLQESESSGLIVQPISEEKTASTVSSTIGLKVVGKIDLSQFERKKKELSTTKKNYYIIDTNVFVDYPDIISKIDRKYPIILSAKVTDELDKMKIKLTEERRHNAEKALRNLNNESQHEILYEFADTSLLPDDFDKRSPDNMILSVALKYKEQNPIMLTSDNGLQLKSKLLGITTISLKKFLKNSLR
;
A
#
# COMPACT_ATOMS: atom_id res chain seq x y z
N MET A 1 -21.43 -27.56 33.27
CA MET A 1 -22.07 -28.34 32.18
C MET A 1 -22.38 -27.48 30.97
N ILE A 2 -22.96 -26.28 31.14
CA ILE A 2 -23.27 -25.35 30.05
C ILE A 2 -22.01 -24.83 29.34
N ASP A 3 -20.96 -24.44 30.07
CA ASP A 3 -19.70 -23.93 29.49
C ASP A 3 -18.99 -24.98 28.62
N ASN A 4 -19.01 -26.25 29.03
CA ASN A 4 -18.45 -27.35 28.25
C ASN A 4 -19.18 -27.57 26.91
N ILE A 5 -20.49 -27.30 26.86
CA ILE A 5 -21.27 -27.40 25.61
C ILE A 5 -20.90 -26.26 24.66
N LYS A 6 -20.76 -25.04 25.19
CA LYS A 6 -20.37 -23.86 24.38
C LYS A 6 -18.99 -24.04 23.75
N LEU A 7 -17.99 -24.45 24.53
CA LEU A 7 -16.65 -24.75 23.99
C LEU A 7 -16.69 -25.87 22.96
N ALA A 8 -17.49 -26.93 23.18
CA ALA A 8 -17.66 -27.99 22.20
C ALA A 8 -18.27 -27.49 20.89
N ASN A 9 -19.25 -26.57 20.95
CA ASN A 9 -19.85 -25.94 19.77
C ASN A 9 -18.84 -25.09 19.00
N TYR A 10 -18.01 -24.29 19.70
CA TYR A 10 -16.95 -23.51 19.05
C TYR A 10 -15.85 -24.36 18.42
N LYS A 11 -15.46 -25.47 19.07
CA LYS A 11 -14.58 -26.46 18.44
C LYS A 11 -15.20 -27.09 17.21
N SER A 12 -16.51 -27.37 17.26
CA SER A 12 -17.26 -27.91 16.11
C SER A 12 -17.30 -26.92 14.96
N PHE A 13 -17.49 -25.63 15.24
CA PHE A 13 -17.37 -24.56 14.26
C PHE A 13 -15.98 -24.54 13.59
N PHE A 14 -14.89 -24.59 14.36
CA PHE A 14 -13.54 -24.65 13.79
C PHE A 14 -13.30 -25.94 13.00
N ALA A 15 -13.81 -27.08 13.47
CA ALA A 15 -13.74 -28.36 12.76
C ALA A 15 -14.48 -28.31 11.42
N ASP A 16 -15.65 -27.65 11.36
CA ASP A 16 -16.40 -27.42 10.13
C ASP A 16 -15.58 -26.56 9.14
N GLN A 17 -14.94 -25.47 9.60
CA GLN A 17 -14.05 -24.67 8.74
C GLN A 17 -12.88 -25.50 8.17
N VAL A 18 -12.27 -26.36 9.00
CA VAL A 18 -11.19 -27.27 8.58
C VAL A 18 -11.69 -28.28 7.56
N LYS A 19 -12.82 -28.93 7.85
CA LYS A 19 -13.41 -29.95 6.97
C LYS A 19 -13.72 -29.36 5.60
N GLU A 20 -14.34 -28.19 5.55
CA GLU A 20 -14.69 -27.56 4.28
C GLU A 20 -13.46 -27.20 3.45
N ALA A 21 -12.41 -26.67 4.08
CA ALA A 21 -11.14 -26.40 3.40
C ALA A 21 -10.47 -27.68 2.86
N ILE A 22 -10.55 -28.78 3.62
CA ILE A 22 -10.04 -30.10 3.19
C ILE A 22 -10.87 -30.64 2.02
N ASP A 23 -12.20 -30.57 2.09
CA ASP A 23 -13.10 -31.08 1.05
C ASP A 23 -12.91 -30.34 -0.28
N GLU A 24 -12.71 -29.01 -0.24
CA GLU A 24 -12.33 -28.22 -1.41
C GLU A 24 -10.97 -28.63 -1.97
N GLN A 25 -9.97 -28.80 -1.10
CA GLN A 25 -8.64 -29.22 -1.52
C GLN A 25 -8.64 -30.65 -2.08
N GLN A 26 -9.45 -31.56 -1.55
CA GLN A 26 -9.53 -32.94 -2.04
C GLN A 26 -10.05 -33.01 -3.49
N LYS A 27 -10.96 -32.10 -3.88
CA LYS A 27 -11.40 -31.98 -5.28
C LYS A 27 -10.23 -31.62 -6.20
N ILE A 28 -9.36 -30.72 -5.77
CA ILE A 28 -8.15 -30.33 -6.51
C ILE A 28 -7.15 -31.50 -6.53
N ASN A 29 -6.87 -32.09 -5.37
CA ASN A 29 -5.91 -33.18 -5.20
C ASN A 29 -6.22 -34.39 -6.10
N ARG A 30 -7.50 -34.77 -6.21
CA ARG A 30 -7.95 -35.91 -7.04
C ARG A 30 -8.06 -35.58 -8.54
N SER A 31 -7.99 -34.29 -8.89
CA SER A 31 -8.06 -33.86 -10.29
C SER A 31 -6.73 -34.10 -11.00
N GLN A 32 -6.80 -34.47 -12.28
CA GLN A 32 -5.63 -34.60 -13.13
C GLN A 32 -4.98 -33.23 -13.35
N MET A 33 -3.65 -33.15 -13.31
CA MET A 33 -2.93 -31.89 -13.49
C MET A 33 -3.27 -31.18 -14.80
N ARG A 34 -3.40 -31.91 -15.92
CA ARG A 34 -3.85 -31.34 -17.21
C ARG A 34 -5.19 -30.59 -17.13
N ASN A 35 -6.11 -31.02 -16.27
CA ASN A 35 -7.39 -30.36 -16.10
C ASN A 35 -7.23 -29.12 -15.22
N LEU A 36 -6.39 -29.19 -14.18
CA LEU A 36 -6.11 -28.06 -13.30
C LEU A 36 -5.38 -26.92 -14.03
N PHE A 37 -4.50 -27.23 -15.00
CA PHE A 37 -3.93 -26.22 -15.90
C PHE A 37 -4.99 -25.57 -16.79
N LYS A 38 -5.97 -26.36 -17.30
CA LYS A 38 -7.07 -25.83 -18.12
C LYS A 38 -8.03 -24.93 -17.32
N THR A 39 -8.28 -25.25 -16.06
CA THR A 39 -9.14 -24.45 -15.18
C THR A 39 -8.42 -23.26 -14.55
N GLY A 40 -7.08 -23.19 -14.65
CA GLY A 40 -6.26 -22.13 -14.06
C GLY A 40 -5.99 -22.29 -12.56
N GLU A 41 -6.24 -23.48 -12.00
CA GLU A 41 -5.87 -23.83 -10.62
C GLU A 41 -4.36 -24.05 -10.48
N LEU A 42 -3.73 -24.54 -11.57
CA LEU A 42 -2.29 -24.60 -11.73
C LEU A 42 -1.84 -23.68 -12.86
N SER A 43 -0.68 -23.05 -12.70
CA SER A 43 0.02 -22.35 -13.77
C SER A 43 1.42 -22.91 -13.95
N LEU A 44 1.84 -23.07 -15.20
CA LEU A 44 3.21 -23.38 -15.56
C LEU A 44 3.97 -22.08 -15.74
N ALA A 45 5.16 -21.99 -15.14
CA ALA A 45 6.03 -20.83 -15.28
C ALA A 45 7.49 -21.28 -15.47
N TYR A 46 8.28 -20.40 -16.06
CA TYR A 46 9.72 -20.56 -16.23
C TYR A 46 10.41 -19.35 -15.60
N VAL A 47 11.51 -19.58 -14.91
CA VAL A 47 12.30 -18.49 -14.32
C VAL A 47 13.04 -17.78 -15.45
N ASP A 48 12.69 -16.52 -15.69
CA ASP A 48 13.28 -15.72 -16.75
C ASP A 48 14.49 -14.93 -16.25
N SER A 49 14.27 -14.08 -15.25
CA SER A 49 15.28 -13.17 -14.71
C SER A 49 14.98 -12.78 -13.26
N ILE A 50 15.93 -12.11 -12.61
CA ILE A 50 15.79 -11.60 -11.24
C ILE A 50 16.11 -10.11 -11.23
N GLN A 51 15.28 -9.33 -10.56
CA GLN A 51 15.55 -7.95 -10.23
C GLN A 51 16.37 -7.90 -8.93
N HIS A 52 17.68 -7.69 -9.02
CA HIS A 52 18.57 -7.78 -7.87
C HIS A 52 18.36 -6.65 -6.86
N GLU A 53 17.81 -5.52 -7.27
CA GLU A 53 17.52 -4.37 -6.41
C GLU A 53 16.31 -4.66 -5.51
N THR A 54 15.24 -5.21 -6.09
CA THR A 54 13.97 -5.46 -5.38
C THR A 54 13.89 -6.86 -4.78
N GLY A 55 14.65 -7.82 -5.32
CA GLY A 55 14.52 -9.25 -5.00
C GLY A 55 13.33 -9.94 -5.66
N MET A 56 12.64 -9.26 -6.59
CA MET A 56 11.57 -9.88 -7.37
C MET A 56 12.13 -10.84 -8.42
N ILE A 57 11.39 -11.89 -8.69
CA ILE A 57 11.71 -12.88 -9.73
C ILE A 57 10.72 -12.69 -10.88
N ILE A 58 11.25 -12.57 -12.10
CA ILE A 58 10.43 -12.50 -13.31
C ILE A 58 10.14 -13.93 -13.78
N LEU A 59 8.85 -14.25 -13.83
CA LEU A 59 8.36 -15.52 -14.33
C LEU A 59 7.79 -15.35 -15.73
N LYS A 60 8.28 -16.16 -16.66
CA LYS A 60 7.75 -16.34 -18.00
C LYS A 60 6.68 -17.43 -17.99
N CYS A 61 5.42 -17.06 -18.21
CA CYS A 61 4.28 -17.98 -18.22
C CYS A 61 3.76 -18.14 -19.66
N PRO A 62 3.39 -19.34 -20.12
CA PRO A 62 2.68 -19.48 -21.40
C PRO A 62 1.43 -18.61 -21.42
N ARG A 63 1.06 -18.09 -22.60
CA ARG A 63 -0.05 -17.14 -22.72
C ARG A 63 -1.34 -17.65 -22.08
N ARG A 64 -2.03 -16.79 -21.32
CA ARG A 64 -3.26 -17.11 -20.56
C ARG A 64 -3.06 -18.06 -19.37
N MET A 65 -1.83 -18.45 -19.06
CA MET A 65 -1.52 -19.24 -17.86
C MET A 65 -0.96 -18.39 -16.73
N ALA A 66 -0.71 -17.09 -16.93
CA ALA A 66 -0.21 -16.23 -15.87
C ALA A 66 -1.12 -16.26 -14.62
N PRO A 67 -0.55 -16.43 -13.42
CA PRO A 67 -1.33 -16.42 -12.20
C PRO A 67 -1.92 -15.02 -11.96
N ARG A 68 -3.07 -14.98 -11.26
CA ARG A 68 -3.72 -13.73 -10.88
C ARG A 68 -2.78 -12.85 -10.03
N LEU A 69 -2.71 -11.56 -10.39
CA LEU A 69 -1.93 -10.56 -9.67
C LEU A 69 -2.47 -10.29 -8.25
N LYS A 70 -1.58 -9.83 -7.37
CA LYS A 70 -1.79 -9.44 -5.97
C LYS A 70 -2.45 -10.51 -5.09
N VAL A 71 -2.37 -11.78 -5.48
CA VAL A 71 -2.87 -12.93 -4.72
C VAL A 71 -1.71 -13.82 -4.33
N LEU A 72 -1.67 -14.22 -3.06
CA LEU A 72 -0.69 -15.21 -2.57
C LEU A 72 -0.86 -16.53 -3.34
N LYS A 73 0.26 -17.08 -3.80
CA LYS A 73 0.38 -18.36 -4.52
C LYS A 73 1.44 -19.23 -3.86
N GLY A 74 1.24 -20.54 -3.92
CA GLY A 74 2.31 -21.51 -3.71
C GLY A 74 3.11 -21.70 -5.01
N VAL A 75 4.40 -21.97 -4.87
CA VAL A 75 5.29 -22.24 -6.00
C VAL A 75 6.31 -23.30 -5.65
N CYS A 76 6.56 -24.24 -6.56
CA CYS A 76 7.61 -25.24 -6.43
C CYS A 76 8.35 -25.47 -7.75
N ILE A 77 9.62 -25.89 -7.67
CA ILE A 77 10.41 -26.26 -8.84
C ILE A 77 10.04 -27.67 -9.26
N ILE A 78 9.82 -27.88 -10.56
CA ILE A 78 9.66 -29.20 -11.16
C ILE A 78 11.04 -29.88 -11.23
N LYS A 79 11.18 -31.04 -10.60
CA LYS A 79 12.41 -31.84 -10.65
C LYS A 79 12.44 -32.75 -11.88
N LYS A 80 13.63 -33.23 -12.21
CA LYS A 80 13.86 -34.19 -13.32
C LYS A 80 13.06 -35.49 -13.16
N GLY A 81 12.85 -35.96 -11.93
CA GLY A 81 12.09 -37.19 -11.67
C GLY A 81 10.65 -37.12 -12.21
N ALA A 82 9.99 -35.96 -12.08
CA ALA A 82 8.63 -35.76 -12.61
C ALA A 82 8.59 -35.87 -14.14
N LYS A 83 9.56 -35.22 -14.81
CA LYS A 83 9.68 -35.26 -16.28
C LYS A 83 10.02 -36.66 -16.80
N GLN A 84 10.83 -37.41 -16.07
CA GLN A 84 11.13 -38.82 -16.38
C GLN A 84 9.89 -39.71 -16.24
N ALA A 85 9.04 -39.45 -15.24
CA ALA A 85 7.83 -40.23 -15.00
C ALA A 85 6.69 -39.90 -15.97
N PHE A 86 6.51 -38.63 -16.34
CA PHE A 86 5.30 -38.16 -17.05
C PHE A 86 5.57 -37.48 -18.40
N GLY A 87 6.84 -37.38 -18.82
CA GLY A 87 7.26 -36.73 -20.07
C GLY A 87 7.52 -35.23 -19.92
N GLU A 88 8.01 -34.60 -21.00
CA GLU A 88 8.41 -33.18 -21.01
C GLU A 88 7.23 -32.20 -21.09
N HIS A 89 6.06 -32.65 -21.59
CA HIS A 89 4.87 -31.81 -21.76
C HIS A 89 4.06 -31.70 -20.46
N VAL A 90 4.53 -30.84 -19.54
CA VAL A 90 3.97 -30.68 -18.18
C VAL A 90 2.45 -30.43 -18.17
N THR A 91 1.93 -29.62 -19.10
CA THR A 91 0.51 -29.28 -19.17
C THR A 91 -0.39 -30.45 -19.60
N GLU A 92 0.19 -31.54 -20.09
CA GLU A 92 -0.51 -32.74 -20.54
C GLU A 92 -0.47 -33.88 -19.52
N TRP A 93 0.23 -33.69 -18.40
CA TRP A 93 0.37 -34.71 -17.37
C TRP A 93 -0.99 -35.18 -16.83
N ILE A 94 -1.19 -36.49 -16.89
CA ILE A 94 -2.43 -37.17 -16.48
C ILE A 94 -2.43 -37.62 -15.02
N CYS A 95 -1.28 -37.50 -14.33
CA CYS A 95 -1.19 -37.77 -12.90
C CYS A 95 -2.09 -36.82 -12.11
N ARG A 96 -2.50 -37.26 -10.94
CA ARG A 96 -3.28 -36.45 -10.01
C ARG A 96 -2.37 -35.46 -9.30
N TRP A 97 -2.93 -34.33 -8.86
CA TRP A 97 -2.16 -33.37 -8.08
C TRP A 97 -1.59 -33.96 -6.78
N GLU A 98 -2.35 -34.84 -6.11
CA GLU A 98 -1.86 -35.57 -4.92
C GLU A 98 -0.63 -36.44 -5.22
N GLU A 99 -0.64 -37.19 -6.32
CA GLU A 99 0.49 -38.02 -6.74
C GLU A 99 1.75 -37.18 -7.02
N PHE A 100 1.56 -35.96 -7.54
CA PHE A 100 2.65 -35.03 -7.75
C PHE A 100 3.23 -34.51 -6.43
N VAL A 101 2.37 -34.06 -5.51
CA VAL A 101 2.76 -33.42 -4.24
C VAL A 101 3.32 -34.41 -3.22
N ASP A 102 2.86 -35.66 -3.22
CA ASP A 102 3.32 -36.67 -2.26
C ASP A 102 4.72 -37.20 -2.60
N ASN A 103 5.13 -37.11 -3.88
CA ASN A 103 6.42 -37.59 -4.32
C ASN A 103 7.49 -36.49 -4.31
N LYS A 104 8.36 -36.55 -3.30
CA LYS A 104 9.45 -35.58 -3.10
C LYS A 104 10.50 -35.58 -4.22
N ASP A 105 10.54 -36.59 -5.09
CA ASP A 105 11.43 -36.61 -6.27
C ASP A 105 10.87 -35.80 -7.44
N PHE A 106 9.59 -35.40 -7.38
CA PHE A 106 8.92 -34.65 -8.44
C PHE A 106 9.04 -33.14 -8.30
N HIS A 107 9.22 -32.63 -7.08
CA HIS A 107 9.33 -31.19 -6.85
C HIS A 107 10.28 -30.79 -5.73
N SER A 108 10.71 -29.52 -5.73
CA SER A 108 11.37 -28.91 -4.57
C SER A 108 10.37 -28.70 -3.43
N PRO A 109 10.84 -28.49 -2.17
CA PRO A 109 9.99 -27.86 -1.17
C PRO A 109 9.32 -26.60 -1.74
N GLY A 110 8.04 -26.41 -1.41
CA GLY A 110 7.29 -25.24 -1.84
C GLY A 110 7.79 -23.96 -1.19
N SER A 111 7.49 -22.83 -1.83
CA SER A 111 7.60 -21.48 -1.29
C SER A 111 6.30 -20.76 -1.57
N ASP A 112 6.07 -19.66 -0.86
CA ASP A 112 5.05 -18.70 -1.28
C ASP A 112 5.63 -17.73 -2.32
N MET A 113 4.73 -17.12 -3.10
CA MET A 113 4.99 -15.94 -3.91
C MET A 113 3.72 -15.13 -4.13
N THR A 114 3.85 -13.86 -4.49
CA THR A 114 2.75 -13.00 -4.93
C THR A 114 3.08 -12.41 -6.30
N PRO A 115 2.30 -12.70 -7.35
CA PRO A 115 2.47 -12.05 -8.65
C PRO A 115 2.09 -10.58 -8.54
N MET A 116 2.96 -9.65 -8.92
CA MET A 116 2.83 -8.23 -8.60
C MET A 116 2.31 -7.40 -9.76
N TYR A 117 2.89 -7.56 -10.96
CA TYR A 117 2.53 -6.84 -12.18
C TYR A 117 3.05 -7.59 -13.41
N TYR A 118 2.42 -7.35 -14.56
CA TYR A 118 2.90 -7.87 -15.85
C TYR A 118 4.12 -7.07 -16.33
N VAL A 119 5.02 -7.72 -17.05
CA VAL A 119 6.19 -7.11 -17.69
C VAL A 119 6.03 -7.23 -19.21
N HIS A 120 6.07 -6.12 -19.93
CA HIS A 120 6.04 -6.14 -21.40
C HIS A 120 7.42 -6.42 -21.99
N THR A 121 7.49 -7.46 -22.81
CA THR A 121 8.71 -7.93 -23.48
C THR A 121 8.56 -8.03 -25.00
N GLY A 122 7.37 -7.75 -25.54
CA GLY A 122 7.05 -7.86 -26.97
C GLY A 122 6.82 -9.29 -27.49
N ASP A 123 7.05 -10.31 -26.66
CA ASP A 123 6.81 -11.72 -27.00
C ASP A 123 5.32 -12.06 -26.87
N SER A 124 4.66 -12.32 -28.01
CA SER A 124 3.23 -12.59 -28.04
C SER A 124 2.85 -14.00 -27.57
N ASN A 125 3.81 -14.88 -27.31
CA ASN A 125 3.54 -16.26 -26.88
C ASN A 125 3.54 -16.44 -25.35
N TYR A 126 4.04 -15.45 -24.61
CA TYR A 126 4.23 -15.56 -23.16
C TYR A 126 3.80 -14.29 -22.42
N ASP A 127 3.27 -14.49 -21.23
CA ASP A 127 3.01 -13.44 -20.26
C ASP A 127 4.16 -13.43 -19.25
N TYR A 128 4.84 -12.30 -19.08
CA TYR A 128 5.92 -12.15 -18.09
C TYR A 128 5.34 -11.46 -16.85
N VAL A 129 5.66 -11.98 -15.67
CA VAL A 129 5.09 -11.50 -14.41
C VAL A 129 6.20 -11.33 -13.38
N ALA A 130 6.31 -10.14 -12.79
CA ALA A 130 7.18 -9.90 -11.67
C ALA A 130 6.54 -10.46 -10.39
N CYS A 131 7.24 -11.30 -9.65
CA CYS A 131 6.72 -11.97 -8.46
C CYS A 131 7.59 -11.66 -7.23
N SER A 132 6.96 -11.38 -6.09
CA SER A 132 7.60 -11.18 -4.78
C SER A 132 7.25 -12.30 -3.79
N GLY A 133 7.73 -12.25 -2.55
CA GLY A 133 7.32 -13.18 -1.48
C GLY A 133 8.11 -14.49 -1.40
N PHE A 134 9.09 -14.70 -2.28
CA PHE A 134 9.91 -15.90 -2.28
C PHE A 134 10.73 -16.04 -0.98
N SER A 135 10.81 -17.28 -0.47
CA SER A 135 11.75 -17.61 0.59
C SER A 135 13.20 -17.42 0.12
N ILE A 136 14.09 -17.07 1.04
CA ILE A 136 15.52 -16.87 0.76
C ILE A 136 16.12 -18.15 0.13
N LYS A 137 15.78 -19.32 0.68
CA LYS A 137 16.27 -20.62 0.18
C LYS A 137 15.90 -20.87 -1.28
N LEU A 138 14.64 -20.61 -1.66
CA LEU A 138 14.21 -20.80 -3.05
C LEU A 138 14.85 -19.75 -3.95
N TYR A 139 14.89 -18.49 -3.53
CA TYR A 139 15.54 -17.41 -4.27
C TYR A 139 17.00 -17.76 -4.60
N ASP A 140 17.78 -18.27 -3.64
CA ASP A 140 19.19 -18.65 -3.86
C ASP A 140 19.33 -19.77 -4.90
N ILE A 141 18.44 -20.78 -4.86
CA ILE A 141 18.42 -21.86 -5.86
C ILE A 141 18.14 -21.30 -7.26
N LEU A 142 17.14 -20.43 -7.38
CA LEU A 142 16.76 -19.82 -8.67
C LEU A 142 17.85 -18.89 -9.20
N SER A 143 18.45 -18.07 -8.33
CA SER A 143 19.54 -17.16 -8.69
C SER A 143 20.77 -17.93 -9.16
N LYS A 144 21.13 -19.03 -8.50
CA LYS A 144 22.25 -19.87 -8.93
C LYS A 144 21.98 -20.55 -10.27
N ALA A 145 20.76 -21.05 -10.49
CA ALA A 145 20.39 -21.66 -11.76
C ALA A 145 20.47 -20.67 -12.92
N LEU A 146 20.01 -19.43 -12.74
CA LEU A 146 20.13 -18.38 -13.75
C LEU A 146 21.59 -17.99 -14.02
N ALA A 147 22.43 -17.91 -12.98
CA ALA A 147 23.87 -17.67 -13.15
C ALA A 147 24.56 -18.78 -13.97
N ASP A 148 24.08 -20.02 -13.85
CA ASP A 148 24.52 -21.16 -14.68
C ASP A 148 23.88 -21.17 -16.09
N GLY A 149 23.11 -20.14 -16.47
CA GLY A 149 22.40 -20.06 -17.75
C GLY A 149 21.19 -21.00 -17.87
N LYS A 150 20.63 -21.47 -16.75
CA LYS A 150 19.50 -22.41 -16.71
C LYS A 150 18.21 -21.70 -16.29
N SER A 151 17.16 -21.86 -17.09
CA SER A 151 15.79 -21.50 -16.71
C SER A 151 15.10 -22.71 -16.08
N LEU A 152 14.67 -22.59 -14.83
CA LEU A 152 13.96 -23.66 -14.12
C LEU A 152 12.45 -23.56 -14.37
N SER A 153 11.81 -24.72 -14.53
CA SER A 153 10.35 -24.83 -14.63
C SER A 153 9.71 -24.88 -13.25
N LEU A 154 8.66 -24.10 -13.06
CA LEU A 154 7.90 -23.97 -11.82
C LEU A 154 6.44 -24.34 -12.03
N ILE A 155 5.83 -24.90 -11.00
CA ILE A 155 4.37 -24.96 -10.87
C ILE A 155 3.93 -23.94 -9.85
N VAL A 156 2.98 -23.11 -10.25
CA VAL A 156 2.29 -22.15 -9.40
C VAL A 156 0.91 -22.71 -9.09
N HIS A 157 0.51 -22.64 -7.83
CA HIS A 157 -0.79 -23.16 -7.39
C HIS A 157 -1.40 -22.26 -6.31
N ASN A 158 -2.69 -22.45 -6.02
CA ASN A 158 -3.29 -21.85 -4.84
C ASN A 158 -2.71 -22.50 -3.57
N PRO A 159 -2.30 -21.71 -2.55
CA PRO A 159 -1.80 -22.27 -1.31
C PRO A 159 -2.94 -22.98 -0.59
N PHE A 160 -2.61 -24.06 0.13
CA PHE A 160 -3.59 -24.73 0.98
C PHE A 160 -4.05 -23.75 2.08
N PRO A 161 -5.36 -23.63 2.34
CA PRO A 161 -5.85 -22.76 3.40
C PRO A 161 -5.19 -23.10 4.75
N PRO A 162 -5.03 -22.10 5.66
CA PRO A 162 -4.31 -22.26 6.92
C PRO A 162 -5.12 -23.05 7.96
N VAL A 163 -5.45 -24.31 7.68
CA VAL A 163 -6.29 -25.16 8.56
C VAL A 163 -5.66 -25.39 9.93
N GLU A 164 -4.34 -25.37 10.02
CA GLU A 164 -3.61 -25.46 11.29
C GLU A 164 -3.94 -24.29 12.22
N TYR A 165 -4.37 -23.13 11.69
CA TYR A 165 -4.85 -22.02 12.51
C TYR A 165 -6.00 -22.49 13.41
N PHE A 166 -7.03 -23.05 12.79
CA PHE A 166 -8.24 -23.53 13.47
C PHE A 166 -7.95 -24.70 14.39
N ARG A 167 -7.07 -25.63 13.98
CA ARG A 167 -6.63 -26.74 14.84
C ARG A 167 -5.93 -26.24 16.09
N ASN A 168 -5.00 -25.28 15.95
CA ASN A 168 -4.30 -24.70 17.09
C ASN A 168 -5.24 -23.96 18.04
N LEU A 169 -6.27 -23.27 17.52
CA LEU A 169 -7.28 -22.64 18.37
C LEU A 169 -8.15 -23.67 19.11
N ALA A 170 -8.50 -24.78 18.46
CA ALA A 170 -9.19 -25.89 19.14
C ALA A 170 -8.30 -26.55 20.21
N ASN A 171 -7.02 -26.78 19.91
CA ASN A 171 -6.05 -27.29 20.88
C ASN A 171 -5.91 -26.36 22.08
N TYR A 172 -5.92 -25.04 21.86
CA TYR A 172 -5.93 -24.06 22.94
C TYR A 172 -7.17 -24.22 23.83
N MET A 173 -8.36 -24.35 23.25
CA MET A 173 -9.59 -24.57 24.03
C MET A 173 -9.52 -25.85 24.86
N ASP A 174 -8.88 -26.92 24.36
CA ASP A 174 -8.74 -28.17 25.10
C ASP A 174 -7.73 -28.03 26.25
N ALA A 175 -6.55 -27.47 25.97
CA ALA A 175 -5.49 -27.30 26.95
C ALA A 175 -5.81 -26.26 28.03
N PHE A 176 -6.64 -25.26 27.71
CA PHE A 176 -6.97 -24.13 28.58
C PHE A 176 -8.48 -23.96 28.77
N SER A 177 -9.22 -25.07 28.81
CA SER A 177 -10.69 -25.09 28.96
C SER A 177 -11.23 -24.39 30.22
N SER A 178 -10.39 -24.21 31.24
CA SER A 178 -10.73 -23.47 32.46
C SER A 178 -10.61 -21.94 32.31
N ASN A 179 -10.15 -21.42 31.17
CA ASN A 179 -10.10 -19.99 30.93
C ASN A 179 -11.51 -19.44 30.67
N GLU A 180 -12.06 -18.70 31.62
CA GLU A 180 -13.42 -18.15 31.57
C GLU A 180 -13.64 -17.20 30.38
N GLU A 181 -12.59 -16.52 29.89
CA GLU A 181 -12.68 -15.63 28.72
C GLU A 181 -13.05 -16.38 27.42
N LEU A 182 -12.85 -17.69 27.35
CA LEU A 182 -13.33 -18.50 26.23
C LEU A 182 -14.86 -18.57 26.13
N ASN A 183 -15.55 -18.31 27.24
CA ASN A 183 -17.01 -18.34 27.35
C ASN A 183 -17.64 -16.93 27.37
N LEU A 184 -16.87 -15.89 27.06
CA LEU A 184 -17.35 -14.52 26.96
C LEU A 184 -18.62 -14.42 26.10
N GLU A 185 -19.54 -13.54 26.53
CA GLU A 185 -20.68 -13.07 25.73
C GLU A 185 -20.75 -11.54 25.85
N PRO A 186 -21.13 -10.84 24.76
CA PRO A 186 -21.49 -9.43 24.86
C PRO A 186 -22.58 -9.22 25.92
N THR A 187 -22.36 -8.27 26.83
CA THR A 187 -23.32 -7.93 27.90
C THR A 187 -24.13 -6.67 27.60
N ILE A 188 -23.65 -5.88 26.65
CA ILE A 188 -24.23 -4.63 26.17
C ILE A 188 -24.21 -4.59 24.65
N ASP A 189 -25.04 -3.73 24.07
CA ASP A 189 -25.00 -3.47 22.63
C ASP A 189 -23.85 -2.52 22.26
N TYR A 190 -23.44 -2.53 20.98
CA TYR A 190 -22.34 -1.69 20.52
C TYR A 190 -22.62 -0.19 20.70
N ASP A 191 -23.88 0.21 20.54
CA ASP A 191 -24.29 1.62 20.67
C ASP A 191 -24.26 2.10 22.14
N GLU A 192 -24.26 1.17 23.10
CA GLU A 192 -24.12 1.44 24.53
C GLU A 192 -22.64 1.44 24.98
N TRP A 193 -21.73 0.98 24.13
CA TRP A 193 -20.30 0.94 24.44
C TRP A 193 -19.67 2.32 24.36
N THR A 194 -19.22 2.80 25.51
CA THR A 194 -18.69 4.15 25.73
C THR A 194 -17.19 4.13 26.09
N PRO A 195 -16.31 3.72 25.15
CA PRO A 195 -14.87 3.78 25.39
C PRO A 195 -14.42 5.24 25.61
N GLU A 196 -13.38 5.41 26.41
CA GLU A 196 -12.83 6.74 26.66
C GLU A 196 -12.20 7.29 25.38
N GLU A 197 -12.54 8.53 25.00
CA GLU A 197 -12.08 9.08 23.74
C GLU A 197 -10.73 9.77 23.88
N LEU A 198 -9.82 9.42 22.98
CA LEU A 198 -8.49 10.01 22.89
C LEU A 198 -8.38 10.84 21.61
N ALA A 199 -8.01 12.11 21.74
CA ALA A 199 -7.77 13.01 20.63
C ALA A 199 -6.28 13.34 20.52
N PHE A 200 -5.81 13.54 19.30
CA PHE A 200 -4.47 14.07 19.07
C PHE A 200 -4.40 15.52 19.53
N ASP A 201 -3.36 15.82 20.30
CA ASP A 201 -2.99 17.17 20.72
C ASP A 201 -1.59 17.48 20.20
N GLU A 202 -1.46 18.59 19.47
CA GLU A 202 -0.18 19.05 18.95
C GLU A 202 0.82 19.45 20.04
N GLN A 203 0.32 19.90 21.20
CA GLN A 203 1.15 20.25 22.35
C GLN A 203 1.64 19.01 23.09
N LYS A 204 0.91 17.88 22.99
CA LYS A 204 1.26 16.59 23.57
C LYS A 204 1.15 15.47 22.52
N PRO A 205 2.06 15.40 21.54
CA PRO A 205 1.94 14.49 20.40
C PRO A 205 2.05 13.01 20.78
N THR A 206 2.61 12.68 21.94
CA THR A 206 2.66 11.32 22.51
C THR A 206 1.49 11.01 23.44
N GLY A 207 0.58 11.96 23.68
CA GLY A 207 -0.45 11.84 24.72
C GLY A 207 -1.31 10.58 24.59
N ILE A 208 -1.66 10.17 23.37
CA ILE A 208 -2.39 8.93 23.13
C ILE A 208 -1.58 7.71 23.54
N SER A 209 -0.31 7.60 23.13
CA SER A 209 0.56 6.48 23.50
C SER A 209 0.90 6.48 24.98
N ASP A 210 1.07 7.66 25.59
CA ASP A 210 1.37 7.81 27.02
C ASP A 210 0.20 7.27 27.86
N THR A 211 -1.04 7.67 27.55
CA THR A 211 -2.24 7.14 28.23
C THR A 211 -2.35 5.62 28.11
N ILE A 212 -2.04 5.06 26.93
CA ILE A 212 -2.05 3.60 26.72
C ILE A 212 -0.96 2.92 27.56
N ILE A 213 0.25 3.47 27.60
CA ILE A 213 1.37 2.95 28.42
C ILE A 213 0.99 2.98 29.90
N ASP A 214 0.44 4.09 30.39
CA ASP A 214 -0.01 4.24 31.77
C ASP A 214 -1.10 3.22 32.11
N THR A 215 -2.03 2.97 31.19
CA THR A 215 -3.07 1.96 31.38
C THR A 215 -2.48 0.56 31.45
N LEU A 216 -1.58 0.20 30.52
CA LEU A 216 -0.92 -1.11 30.53
C LEU A 216 -0.12 -1.33 31.83
N ALA A 217 0.55 -0.30 32.33
CA ALA A 217 1.32 -0.39 33.57
C ALA A 217 0.45 -0.65 34.82
N ASN A 218 -0.81 -0.19 34.82
CA ASN A 218 -1.73 -0.29 35.97
C ASN A 218 -2.73 -1.45 35.85
N GLU A 219 -3.23 -1.72 34.64
CA GLU A 219 -4.34 -2.65 34.37
C GLU A 219 -3.91 -3.91 33.60
N HIS A 220 -2.65 -3.97 33.13
CA HIS A 220 -2.07 -5.06 32.32
C HIS A 220 -2.77 -5.36 30.98
N CYS A 221 -3.91 -4.75 30.68
CA CYS A 221 -4.63 -4.96 29.44
C CYS A 221 -5.44 -3.73 29.06
N CYS A 222 -5.45 -3.38 27.77
CA CYS A 222 -6.37 -2.37 27.25
C CYS A 222 -6.81 -2.65 25.81
N ILE A 223 -8.00 -2.17 25.47
CA ILE A 223 -8.55 -2.22 24.12
C ILE A 223 -8.48 -0.81 23.51
N VAL A 224 -7.96 -0.71 22.29
CA VAL A 224 -7.90 0.55 21.54
C VAL A 224 -8.66 0.39 20.23
N GLN A 225 -9.81 1.04 20.14
CA GLN A 225 -10.51 1.25 18.88
C GLN A 225 -9.80 2.36 18.10
N GLY A 226 -9.26 2.02 16.94
CA GLY A 226 -8.69 2.99 16.02
C GLY A 226 -9.44 3.04 14.70
N PRO A 227 -10.38 3.99 14.55
CA PRO A 227 -11.02 4.30 13.27
C PRO A 227 -10.01 4.55 12.11
N PRO A 228 -10.46 4.60 10.85
CA PRO A 228 -9.61 4.78 9.68
C PRO A 228 -8.73 6.03 9.76
N GLY A 229 -7.43 5.83 9.56
CA GLY A 229 -6.46 6.92 9.49
C GLY A 229 -6.08 7.58 10.81
N THR A 230 -6.49 7.02 11.95
CA THR A 230 -6.19 7.55 13.30
C THR A 230 -4.73 7.39 13.75
N GLY A 231 -3.86 6.82 12.91
CA GLY A 231 -2.46 6.61 13.26
C GLY A 231 -2.20 5.37 14.13
N LYS A 232 -3.13 4.39 14.15
CA LYS A 232 -2.99 3.11 14.91
C LYS A 232 -1.57 2.53 14.92
N SER A 233 -0.99 2.27 13.75
CA SER A 233 0.33 1.64 13.66
C SER A 233 1.43 2.53 14.22
N TYR A 234 1.32 3.87 14.12
CA TYR A 234 2.25 4.79 14.77
C TYR A 234 2.11 4.77 16.29
N THR A 235 0.87 4.75 16.81
CA THR A 235 0.58 4.61 18.25
C THR A 235 1.14 3.29 18.79
N ILE A 236 0.84 2.17 18.12
CA ILE A 236 1.38 0.84 18.46
C ILE A 236 2.91 0.89 18.48
N ALA A 237 3.54 1.41 17.43
CA ALA A 237 4.99 1.53 17.34
C ALA A 237 5.60 2.36 18.48
N SER A 238 4.89 3.41 18.94
CA SER A 238 5.33 4.26 20.04
C SER A 238 5.26 3.53 21.38
N VAL A 239 4.17 2.77 21.63
CA VAL A 239 4.04 1.91 22.82
C VAL A 239 5.13 0.84 22.83
N ILE A 240 5.33 0.14 21.72
CA ILE A 240 6.38 -0.87 21.57
C ILE A 240 7.76 -0.26 21.84
N SER A 241 8.04 0.92 21.29
CA SER A 241 9.33 1.59 21.52
C SER A 241 9.60 1.80 23.01
N SER A 242 8.60 2.17 23.80
CA SER A 242 8.73 2.35 25.26
C SER A 242 9.16 1.06 25.95
N TYR A 243 8.53 -0.07 25.60
CA TYR A 243 8.90 -1.39 26.16
C TYR A 243 10.32 -1.81 25.76
N LEU A 244 10.68 -1.64 24.48
CA LEU A 244 12.01 -2.01 23.99
C LEU A 244 13.11 -1.13 24.59
N ASP A 245 12.84 0.16 24.84
CA ASP A 245 13.77 1.07 25.53
C ASP A 245 14.00 0.64 26.99
N ALA A 246 12.99 0.03 27.63
CA ALA A 246 13.10 -0.57 28.96
C ALA A 246 13.74 -1.99 28.96
N GLY A 247 14.24 -2.47 27.81
CA GLY A 247 14.84 -3.80 27.70
C GLY A 247 13.84 -4.95 27.76
N LYS A 248 12.54 -4.67 27.60
CA LYS A 248 11.47 -5.67 27.64
C LYS A 248 11.31 -6.39 26.30
N THR A 249 10.73 -7.59 26.34
CA THR A 249 10.38 -8.43 25.20
C THR A 249 9.00 -8.09 24.66
N VAL A 250 8.86 -8.01 23.34
CA VAL A 250 7.57 -7.67 22.70
C VAL A 250 7.21 -8.69 21.64
N CYS A 251 5.95 -9.11 21.60
CA CYS A 251 5.37 -9.83 20.46
C CYS A 251 4.26 -9.00 19.82
N VAL A 252 4.26 -8.90 18.50
CA VAL A 252 3.16 -8.32 17.74
C VAL A 252 2.59 -9.37 16.79
N THR A 253 1.26 -9.46 16.79
CA THR A 253 0.52 -10.33 15.89
C THR A 253 -0.54 -9.57 15.11
N THR A 254 -0.71 -9.93 13.84
CA THR A 254 -1.77 -9.42 12.95
C THR A 254 -2.15 -10.45 11.89
N MET A 255 -3.16 -10.19 11.07
CA MET A 255 -3.64 -11.16 10.08
C MET A 255 -2.68 -11.39 8.90
N ALA A 256 -1.97 -10.37 8.44
CA ALA A 256 -1.21 -10.42 7.19
C ALA A 256 0.24 -9.92 7.34
N ASN A 257 1.16 -10.53 6.60
CA ASN A 257 2.59 -10.12 6.57
C ASN A 257 2.78 -8.64 6.21
N LYS A 258 1.96 -8.10 5.31
CA LYS A 258 2.01 -6.70 4.90
C LYS A 258 1.83 -5.74 6.09
N GLY A 259 0.88 -6.02 6.99
CA GLY A 259 0.64 -5.22 8.19
C GLY A 259 1.86 -5.19 9.11
N LEU A 260 2.53 -6.34 9.31
CA LEU A 260 3.77 -6.40 10.10
C LEU A 260 4.88 -5.53 9.49
N ILE A 261 5.06 -5.56 8.17
CA ILE A 261 6.06 -4.73 7.50
C ILE A 261 5.72 -3.24 7.60
N GLU A 262 4.45 -2.87 7.45
CA GLU A 262 3.98 -1.48 7.62
C GLU A 262 4.19 -0.97 9.05
N LEU A 263 4.00 -1.82 10.06
CA LEU A 263 4.30 -1.51 11.45
C LEU A 263 5.81 -1.35 11.69
N ILE A 264 6.64 -2.30 11.22
CA ILE A 264 8.10 -2.25 11.39
C ILE A 264 8.69 -0.98 10.77
N LYS A 265 8.10 -0.48 9.67
CA LYS A 265 8.51 0.77 9.00
C LYS A 265 8.17 2.05 9.76
N GLN A 266 7.37 1.99 10.82
CA GLN A 266 7.01 3.18 11.58
C GLN A 266 8.25 3.81 12.22
N LYS A 267 8.28 5.15 12.25
CA LYS A 267 9.41 5.94 12.75
C LYS A 267 9.91 5.51 14.14
N PRO A 268 9.04 5.24 15.14
CA PRO A 268 9.49 4.81 16.47
C PRO A 268 10.31 3.51 16.45
N LEU A 269 10.07 2.61 15.49
CA LEU A 269 10.73 1.30 15.43
C LEU A 269 12.05 1.30 14.63
N GLN A 270 12.34 2.35 13.87
CA GLN A 270 13.48 2.37 12.95
C GLN A 270 14.85 2.17 13.62
N LYS A 271 15.02 2.61 14.87
CA LYS A 271 16.26 2.39 15.62
C LYS A 271 16.49 0.91 15.96
N TYR A 272 15.43 0.16 16.23
CA TYR A 272 15.51 -1.27 16.57
C TYR A 272 15.72 -2.13 15.32
N VAL A 273 15.11 -1.73 14.19
CA VAL A 273 15.38 -2.35 12.89
C VAL A 273 16.86 -2.24 12.54
N LYS A 274 17.41 -1.02 12.58
CA LYS A 274 18.85 -0.79 12.33
C LYS A 274 19.75 -1.53 13.32
N GLY A 275 19.29 -1.67 14.57
CA GLY A 275 19.99 -2.41 15.61
C GLY A 275 19.86 -3.94 15.53
N GLY A 276 19.16 -4.48 14.52
CA GLY A 276 18.99 -5.93 14.38
C GLY A 276 18.12 -6.56 15.47
N ARG A 277 17.20 -5.80 16.08
CA ARG A 277 16.36 -6.22 17.23
C ARG A 277 14.93 -6.60 16.84
N VAL A 278 14.67 -6.76 15.54
CA VAL A 278 13.34 -7.12 15.01
C VAL A 278 13.44 -8.47 14.32
N SER A 279 12.65 -9.43 14.80
CA SER A 279 12.53 -10.76 14.21
C SER A 279 11.15 -10.95 13.59
N LYS A 280 11.07 -11.50 12.39
CA LYS A 280 9.79 -11.74 11.68
C LYS A 280 9.66 -13.20 11.21
N THR A 281 8.49 -13.79 11.36
CA THR A 281 8.16 -15.10 10.77
C THR A 281 7.95 -14.99 9.26
N ASN A 282 8.31 -16.01 8.49
CA ASN A 282 8.17 -16.03 7.02
C ASN A 282 8.76 -14.78 6.35
N LEU A 283 9.95 -14.36 6.76
CA LEU A 283 10.65 -13.22 6.15
C LEU A 283 11.04 -13.56 4.70
N SER A 284 10.46 -12.85 3.72
CA SER A 284 10.79 -13.03 2.31
C SER A 284 12.04 -12.25 1.90
N ILE A 285 12.58 -12.55 0.71
CA ILE A 285 13.75 -11.85 0.18
C ILE A 285 13.49 -10.37 -0.10
N ASP A 286 12.32 -10.05 -0.64
CA ASP A 286 11.92 -8.67 -0.96
C ASP A 286 11.66 -7.86 0.32
N GLU A 287 11.03 -8.45 1.34
CA GLU A 287 10.86 -7.81 2.65
C GLU A 287 12.22 -7.50 3.30
N ARG A 288 13.18 -8.44 3.23
CA ARG A 288 14.53 -8.26 3.78
C ARG A 288 15.30 -7.14 3.08
N LYS A 289 15.12 -6.96 1.77
CA LYS A 289 15.71 -5.84 1.02
C LYS A 289 15.00 -4.52 1.32
N GLN A 290 13.68 -4.56 1.48
CA GLN A 290 12.87 -3.39 1.79
C GLN A 290 13.12 -2.83 3.19
N VAL A 291 13.37 -3.70 4.18
CA VAL A 291 13.59 -3.32 5.56
C VAL A 291 14.86 -4.01 6.08
N SER A 292 16.01 -3.41 5.76
CA SER A 292 17.32 -3.93 6.15
C SER A 292 17.50 -3.91 7.68
N GLY A 293 17.87 -5.05 8.26
CA GLY A 293 18.04 -5.23 9.71
C GLY A 293 17.01 -6.15 10.37
N VAL A 294 15.94 -6.55 9.66
CA VAL A 294 15.00 -7.56 10.14
C VAL A 294 15.61 -8.96 10.05
N LYS A 295 15.48 -9.74 11.12
CA LYS A 295 15.96 -11.13 11.24
C LYS A 295 14.81 -12.11 11.00
N ALA A 296 15.14 -13.34 10.61
CA ALA A 296 14.17 -14.43 10.63
C ALA A 296 13.91 -14.86 12.08
N ALA A 297 12.65 -15.08 12.44
CA ALA A 297 12.27 -15.58 13.75
C ALA A 297 12.77 -17.03 13.99
N SER A 298 13.08 -17.34 15.24
CA SER A 298 13.41 -18.70 15.69
C SER A 298 12.16 -19.61 15.73
N ALA A 299 12.38 -20.92 15.76
CA ALA A 299 11.29 -21.91 15.69
C ALA A 299 10.40 -21.94 16.96
N ASP A 300 11.00 -21.62 18.11
CA ASP A 300 10.34 -21.49 19.42
C ASP A 300 9.58 -20.17 19.58
N LEU A 301 9.74 -19.24 18.63
CA LEU A 301 9.12 -17.91 18.63
C LEU A 301 9.51 -17.09 19.87
N GLN A 302 10.70 -17.28 20.43
CA GLN A 302 11.19 -16.43 21.53
C GLN A 302 12.12 -15.33 21.02
N VAL A 303 12.21 -14.24 21.77
CA VAL A 303 13.15 -13.14 21.50
C VAL A 303 13.84 -12.69 22.78
N PRO A 304 15.11 -12.23 22.70
CA PRO A 304 15.81 -11.64 23.84
C PRO A 304 15.18 -10.34 24.35
N GLY A 305 15.54 -9.93 25.57
CA GLY A 305 15.14 -8.63 26.12
C GLY A 305 15.56 -7.46 25.22
N GLY A 306 14.65 -6.49 25.05
CA GLY A 306 14.84 -5.34 24.17
C GLY A 306 14.66 -5.65 22.68
N GLU A 307 14.11 -6.82 22.34
CA GLU A 307 13.77 -7.23 20.99
C GLU A 307 12.26 -7.48 20.80
N ILE A 308 11.84 -7.46 19.53
CA ILE A 308 10.46 -7.68 19.11
C ILE A 308 10.36 -8.87 18.14
N LEU A 309 9.34 -9.72 18.37
CA LEU A 309 8.85 -10.71 17.42
C LEU A 309 7.61 -10.19 16.68
N CYS A 310 7.66 -10.24 15.35
CA CYS A 310 6.51 -10.00 14.48
C CYS A 310 6.05 -11.32 13.84
N ALA A 311 4.84 -11.76 14.16
CA ALA A 311 4.24 -12.97 13.62
C ALA A 311 2.84 -12.70 13.07
N THR A 312 2.35 -13.50 12.13
CA THR A 312 0.92 -13.45 11.80
C THR A 312 0.13 -14.25 12.83
N ASN A 313 -1.18 -14.02 12.96
CA ASN A 313 -2.06 -14.80 13.83
C ASN A 313 -1.93 -16.31 13.55
N TYR A 314 -1.78 -16.68 12.27
CA TYR A 314 -1.51 -18.06 11.87
C TYR A 314 -0.21 -18.61 12.46
N GLN A 315 0.89 -17.86 12.34
CA GLN A 315 2.19 -18.33 12.81
C GLN A 315 2.30 -18.31 14.32
N LEU A 316 1.73 -17.31 14.98
CA LEU A 316 1.71 -17.25 16.43
C LEU A 316 0.85 -18.37 17.03
N SER A 317 -0.29 -18.74 16.42
CA SER A 317 -1.11 -19.84 16.96
C SER A 317 -0.37 -21.18 17.00
N SER A 318 0.68 -21.36 16.19
CA SER A 318 1.50 -22.58 16.20
C SER A 318 2.11 -22.92 17.56
N VAL A 319 2.24 -21.96 18.49
CA VAL A 319 2.68 -22.22 19.88
C VAL A 319 1.75 -23.19 20.61
N TYR A 320 0.48 -23.28 20.19
CA TYR A 320 -0.53 -24.20 20.73
C TYR A 320 -0.67 -25.51 19.93
N SER A 321 0.24 -25.78 18.99
CA SER A 321 0.36 -27.12 18.44
C SER A 321 0.95 -28.07 19.49
N GLU A 322 0.45 -29.29 19.58
CA GLU A 322 0.93 -30.31 20.53
C GLU A 322 2.46 -30.47 20.47
N LYS A 323 3.00 -30.45 19.25
CA LYS A 323 4.45 -30.55 19.01
C LYS A 323 5.22 -29.39 19.63
N LYS A 324 4.81 -28.14 19.43
CA LYS A 324 5.55 -26.99 19.97
C LYS A 324 5.37 -26.85 21.47
N MET A 325 4.17 -27.07 21.99
CA MET A 325 3.94 -27.07 23.44
C MET A 325 4.84 -28.08 24.15
N THR A 326 4.99 -29.28 23.58
CA THR A 326 5.87 -30.33 24.14
C THR A 326 7.35 -29.97 24.03
N LEU A 327 7.79 -29.42 22.89
CA LEU A 327 9.20 -29.15 22.63
C LEU A 327 9.74 -27.88 23.31
N TYR A 328 8.92 -26.82 23.36
CA TYR A 328 9.38 -25.48 23.74
C TYR A 328 8.60 -24.87 24.91
N GLY A 329 7.47 -25.47 25.30
CA GLY A 329 6.49 -24.80 26.16
C GLY A 329 5.84 -23.61 25.45
N LEU A 330 5.18 -22.75 26.24
CA LEU A 330 4.62 -21.49 25.74
C LEU A 330 5.66 -20.37 25.87
N PRO A 331 5.87 -19.55 24.82
CA PRO A 331 6.70 -18.35 24.95
C PRO A 331 6.00 -17.35 25.88
N LYS A 332 6.80 -16.47 26.49
CA LYS A 332 6.32 -15.37 27.32
C LYS A 332 6.93 -14.06 26.85
N TYR A 333 6.13 -13.01 26.82
CA TYR A 333 6.55 -11.67 26.46
C TYR A 333 6.12 -10.68 27.55
N ASP A 334 6.86 -9.59 27.71
CA ASP A 334 6.42 -8.51 28.60
C ASP A 334 5.24 -7.74 28.00
N LEU A 335 5.18 -7.63 26.66
CA LEU A 335 4.04 -7.06 25.94
C LEU A 335 3.64 -7.95 24.77
N ILE A 336 2.35 -8.24 24.66
CA ILE A 336 1.74 -8.72 23.42
C ILE A 336 0.82 -7.65 22.81
N VAL A 337 0.99 -7.39 21.52
CA VAL A 337 0.10 -6.52 20.74
C VAL A 337 -0.67 -7.35 19.73
N ILE A 338 -1.99 -7.28 19.78
CA ILE A 338 -2.89 -7.92 18.83
C ILE A 338 -3.44 -6.83 17.90
N GLU A 339 -2.78 -6.63 16.77
CA GLU A 339 -3.13 -5.61 15.76
C GLU A 339 -4.17 -6.16 14.77
N GLU A 340 -5.10 -5.29 14.34
CA GLU A 340 -6.27 -5.66 13.52
C GLU A 340 -7.12 -6.74 14.19
N ALA A 341 -7.31 -6.63 15.52
CA ALA A 341 -8.05 -7.58 16.34
C ALA A 341 -9.51 -7.79 15.88
N SER A 342 -10.09 -6.88 15.10
CA SER A 342 -11.41 -7.07 14.50
C SER A 342 -11.44 -8.27 13.54
N GLN A 343 -10.29 -8.63 12.96
CA GLN A 343 -10.15 -9.81 12.10
C GLN A 343 -9.69 -11.07 12.85
N ALA A 344 -9.61 -11.04 14.19
CA ALA A 344 -9.23 -12.18 15.00
C ALA A 344 -10.45 -12.84 15.66
N PHE A 345 -10.43 -14.17 15.74
CA PHE A 345 -11.42 -14.90 16.52
C PHE A 345 -11.27 -14.59 18.01
N LEU A 346 -12.37 -14.65 18.79
CA LEU A 346 -12.32 -14.50 20.24
C LEU A 346 -11.24 -15.40 20.86
N THR A 347 -11.25 -16.68 20.49
CA THR A 347 -10.25 -17.65 20.97
C THR A 347 -8.82 -17.25 20.65
N ALA A 348 -8.57 -16.66 19.48
CA ALA A 348 -7.23 -16.19 19.12
C ALA A 348 -6.80 -15.02 20.01
N ILE A 349 -7.71 -14.06 20.28
CA ILE A 349 -7.43 -12.93 21.16
C ILE A 349 -7.10 -13.42 22.58
N VAL A 350 -7.94 -14.30 23.13
CA VAL A 350 -7.76 -14.87 24.47
C VAL A 350 -6.46 -15.69 24.56
N ALA A 351 -6.17 -16.50 23.54
CA ALA A 351 -4.95 -17.28 23.48
C ALA A 351 -3.72 -16.36 23.47
N PHE A 352 -3.65 -15.41 22.54
CA PHE A 352 -2.49 -14.53 22.43
C PHE A 352 -2.31 -13.64 23.66
N LYS A 353 -3.40 -13.13 24.26
CA LYS A 353 -3.35 -12.38 25.52
C LYS A 353 -2.58 -13.14 26.61
N GLN A 354 -2.75 -14.46 26.72
CA GLN A 354 -2.07 -15.30 27.72
C GLN A 354 -0.54 -15.39 27.55
N LEU A 355 -0.01 -15.06 26.38
CA LEU A 355 1.45 -15.07 26.13
C LEU A 355 2.14 -13.81 26.66
N GLY A 356 1.39 -12.75 27.00
CA GLY A 356 1.91 -11.48 27.49
C GLY A 356 1.73 -11.28 28.99
N VAL A 357 2.63 -10.53 29.62
CA VAL A 357 2.37 -9.89 30.93
C VAL A 357 1.37 -8.75 30.72
N ASP A 358 1.69 -7.86 29.79
CA ASP A 358 0.79 -6.79 29.35
C ASP A 358 0.22 -7.12 27.95
N CYS A 359 -1.04 -6.75 27.70
CA CYS A 359 -1.72 -7.00 26.42
C CYS A 359 -2.40 -5.76 25.85
N LEU A 360 -1.98 -5.35 24.66
CA LEU A 360 -2.60 -4.27 23.90
C LEU A 360 -3.43 -4.84 22.74
N ILE A 361 -4.74 -4.72 22.82
CA ILE A 361 -5.68 -5.20 21.79
C ILE A 361 -6.08 -4.01 20.92
N VAL A 362 -5.70 -4.00 19.64
CA VAL A 362 -5.99 -2.86 18.75
C VAL A 362 -6.75 -3.32 17.53
N GLY A 363 -7.87 -2.66 17.24
CA GLY A 363 -8.65 -2.92 16.05
C GLY A 363 -9.80 -1.94 15.89
N ASP A 364 -10.80 -2.32 15.12
CA ASP A 364 -11.98 -1.50 14.91
C ASP A 364 -13.21 -2.37 14.67
N PRO A 365 -14.16 -2.47 15.63
CA PRO A 365 -15.39 -3.25 15.46
C PRO A 365 -16.26 -2.80 14.28
N MET A 366 -16.06 -1.58 13.76
CA MET A 366 -16.74 -1.07 12.56
C MET A 366 -16.00 -1.40 11.25
N GLN A 367 -14.95 -2.22 11.30
CA GLN A 367 -14.28 -2.81 10.13
C GLN A 367 -14.60 -4.30 10.02
N LEU A 368 -13.96 -5.00 9.06
CA LEU A 368 -14.37 -6.35 8.70
C LEU A 368 -13.98 -7.38 9.78
N PRO A 369 -14.86 -8.36 10.05
CA PRO A 369 -14.52 -9.57 10.80
C PRO A 369 -13.65 -10.53 9.97
N PRO A 370 -13.09 -11.60 10.57
CA PRO A 370 -12.46 -12.67 9.80
C PRO A 370 -13.45 -13.29 8.79
N ILE A 371 -12.94 -13.63 7.61
CA ILE A 371 -13.72 -14.31 6.58
C ILE A 371 -13.94 -15.76 7.00
N VAL A 372 -15.21 -16.14 7.16
CA VAL A 372 -15.63 -17.48 7.53
C VAL A 372 -16.77 -17.94 6.63
N LYS A 373 -16.94 -19.24 6.52
CA LYS A 373 -18.07 -19.83 5.81
C LYS A 373 -19.16 -20.17 6.79
N LEU A 374 -20.35 -19.61 6.57
CA LEU A 374 -21.50 -19.68 7.48
C LEU A 374 -22.63 -20.54 6.89
N ASN A 375 -22.30 -21.76 6.45
CA ASN A 375 -23.25 -22.65 5.77
C ASN A 375 -23.99 -23.60 6.73
N ASN A 376 -23.59 -23.68 8.00
CA ASN A 376 -24.20 -24.57 8.98
C ASN A 376 -25.35 -23.85 9.72
N PRO A 377 -26.59 -24.34 9.64
CA PRO A 377 -27.73 -23.70 10.29
C PRO A 377 -27.63 -23.67 11.82
N GLN A 378 -26.80 -24.51 12.43
CA GLN A 378 -26.58 -24.54 13.88
C GLN A 378 -25.71 -23.38 14.39
N TYR A 379 -25.02 -22.65 13.51
CA TYR A 379 -24.14 -21.56 13.93
C TYR A 379 -24.84 -20.44 14.71
N ASN A 380 -26.13 -20.22 14.44
CA ASN A 380 -26.95 -19.28 15.20
C ASN A 380 -27.19 -19.79 16.63
N SER A 381 -27.55 -21.07 16.81
CA SER A 381 -27.76 -21.64 18.15
C SER A 381 -26.46 -21.86 18.93
N TRP A 382 -25.34 -21.95 18.22
CA TRP A 382 -23.99 -22.04 18.79
C TRP A 382 -23.39 -20.67 19.14
N ASN A 383 -24.06 -19.55 18.84
CA ASN A 383 -23.53 -18.20 18.99
C ASN A 383 -22.14 -18.03 18.34
N VAL A 384 -21.94 -18.56 17.14
CA VAL A 384 -20.66 -18.47 16.41
C VAL A 384 -20.25 -17.01 16.14
N ALA A 385 -21.23 -16.10 16.06
CA ALA A 385 -20.98 -14.67 15.96
C ALA A 385 -20.04 -14.17 17.05
N THR A 386 -20.15 -14.67 18.29
CA THR A 386 -19.26 -14.31 19.42
C THR A 386 -17.80 -14.69 19.14
N GLN A 387 -17.55 -15.80 18.43
CA GLN A 387 -16.20 -16.17 18.00
C GLN A 387 -15.71 -15.31 16.84
N VAL A 388 -16.55 -15.11 15.82
CA VAL A 388 -16.21 -14.35 14.61
C VAL A 388 -15.95 -12.88 14.94
N GLU A 389 -16.77 -12.29 15.80
CA GLU A 389 -16.70 -10.89 16.24
C GLU A 389 -15.80 -10.71 17.46
N GLY A 390 -14.65 -11.39 17.50
CA GLY A 390 -13.82 -11.54 18.71
C GLY A 390 -13.51 -10.23 19.43
N LEU A 391 -13.09 -9.18 18.71
CA LEU A 391 -12.85 -7.86 19.30
C LEU A 391 -14.11 -7.25 19.91
N LYS A 392 -15.25 -7.37 19.23
CA LYS A 392 -16.53 -6.85 19.73
C LYS A 392 -16.94 -7.64 20.98
N SER A 393 -16.81 -8.96 20.98
CA SER A 393 -17.08 -9.80 22.15
C SER A 393 -16.21 -9.42 23.35
N MET A 394 -14.90 -9.18 23.13
CA MET A 394 -14.01 -8.70 24.18
C MET A 394 -14.42 -7.32 24.70
N ALA A 395 -14.70 -6.38 23.81
CA ALA A 395 -15.05 -5.01 24.16
C ALA A 395 -16.39 -4.88 24.90
N LEU A 396 -17.37 -5.72 24.55
CA LEU A 396 -18.73 -5.67 25.10
C LEU A 396 -19.00 -6.68 26.22
N GLY A 397 -18.15 -7.69 26.37
CA GLY A 397 -18.29 -8.74 27.38
C GLY A 397 -17.36 -8.61 28.58
N THR A 398 -16.39 -7.69 28.53
CA THR A 398 -15.40 -7.50 29.61
C THR A 398 -15.45 -6.08 30.17
N SER A 399 -14.85 -5.89 31.35
CA SER A 399 -14.58 -4.58 31.94
C SER A 399 -13.21 -4.01 31.54
N ILE A 400 -12.56 -4.55 30.50
CA ILE A 400 -11.24 -4.09 30.08
C ILE A 400 -11.31 -2.62 29.66
N LYS A 401 -10.41 -1.82 30.22
CA LYS A 401 -10.31 -0.40 29.91
C LYS A 401 -10.16 -0.20 28.40
N SER A 402 -11.08 0.56 27.83
CA SER A 402 -11.25 0.72 26.40
C SER A 402 -11.12 2.18 25.98
N TYR A 403 -10.41 2.42 24.89
CA TYR A 403 -10.21 3.73 24.30
C TYR A 403 -10.68 3.80 22.85
N ARG A 404 -11.13 4.97 22.39
CA ARG A 404 -11.42 5.25 20.97
C ARG A 404 -10.63 6.48 20.52
N ILE A 405 -9.80 6.33 19.49
CA ILE A 405 -9.10 7.49 18.90
C ILE A 405 -10.07 8.23 17.98
N VAL A 406 -10.28 9.53 18.20
CA VAL A 406 -11.28 10.31 17.45
C VAL A 406 -10.71 11.28 16.41
N THR A 407 -9.40 11.40 16.32
CA THR A 407 -8.73 12.26 15.34
C THR A 407 -8.09 11.45 14.21
N THR A 408 -8.40 11.74 12.95
CA THR A 408 -7.80 11.09 11.77
C THR A 408 -6.77 11.98 11.07
N PHE A 409 -5.65 11.39 10.69
CA PHE A 409 -4.56 12.01 9.92
C PHE A 409 -4.66 11.69 8.41
N ARG A 410 -5.48 10.71 8.03
CA ARG A 410 -5.62 10.26 6.64
C ARG A 410 -6.67 11.05 5.90
N LEU A 411 -7.89 11.06 6.45
CA LEU A 411 -9.07 11.58 5.75
C LEU A 411 -9.05 13.10 5.77
N THR A 412 -9.48 13.72 4.67
CA THR A 412 -9.75 15.16 4.63
C THR A 412 -10.92 15.52 5.57
N SER A 413 -11.08 16.80 5.91
CA SER A 413 -12.20 17.25 6.75
C SER A 413 -13.55 16.90 6.14
N ARG A 414 -13.69 16.95 4.81
CA ARG A 414 -14.90 16.52 4.09
C ARG A 414 -15.15 15.03 4.26
N SER A 415 -14.14 14.19 4.00
CA SER A 415 -14.30 12.74 4.13
C SER A 415 -14.56 12.31 5.58
N ALA A 416 -13.86 12.90 6.55
CA ALA A 416 -14.08 12.64 7.98
C ALA A 416 -15.50 13.02 8.41
N SER A 417 -16.03 14.15 7.91
CA SER A 417 -17.40 14.60 8.21
C SER A 417 -18.49 13.65 7.73
N LEU A 418 -18.22 12.87 6.68
CA LEU A 418 -19.11 11.80 6.22
C LEU A 418 -18.88 10.52 7.04
N THR A 419 -17.62 10.12 7.22
CA THR A 419 -17.23 8.90 7.96
C THR A 419 -17.67 8.93 9.43
N LYS A 420 -17.87 10.11 10.04
CA LYS A 420 -18.33 10.22 11.44
C LYS A 420 -19.66 9.52 11.72
N CYS A 421 -20.50 9.25 10.71
CA CYS A 421 -21.74 8.49 10.91
C CYS A 421 -21.50 7.07 11.45
N PHE A 422 -20.30 6.50 11.26
CA PHE A 422 -19.92 5.18 11.78
C PHE A 422 -19.31 5.21 13.19
N TYR A 423 -18.90 6.38 13.70
CA TYR A 423 -18.08 6.48 14.93
C TYR A 423 -18.62 7.49 15.95
N GLY A 424 -19.65 8.25 15.60
CA GLY A 424 -20.20 9.34 16.40
C GLY A 424 -19.60 10.70 16.07
N ASN A 425 -20.18 11.74 16.68
CA ASN A 425 -19.96 13.14 16.27
C ASN A 425 -18.54 13.69 16.55
N ARG A 426 -17.76 13.03 17.41
CA ARG A 426 -16.41 13.49 17.81
C ARG A 426 -15.30 13.08 16.83
N PHE A 427 -15.60 12.24 15.82
CA PHE A 427 -14.63 11.84 14.80
C PHE A 427 -14.31 12.97 13.82
N VAL A 428 -13.08 13.49 13.86
CA VAL A 428 -12.66 14.69 13.11
C VAL A 428 -11.29 14.53 12.45
N SER A 429 -11.06 15.28 11.38
CA SER A 429 -9.75 15.32 10.72
C SER A 429 -8.82 16.32 11.40
N VAL A 430 -7.59 15.89 11.67
CA VAL A 430 -6.45 16.75 12.06
C VAL A 430 -5.43 16.86 10.94
N LYS A 431 -5.81 16.46 9.72
CA LYS A 431 -4.94 16.52 8.54
C LYS A 431 -4.70 17.96 8.15
N LYS A 432 -3.44 18.36 8.08
CA LYS A 432 -3.01 19.70 7.64
C LYS A 432 -2.63 19.76 6.17
N ASP A 433 -1.92 18.74 5.70
CA ASP A 433 -1.37 18.72 4.34
C ASP A 433 -2.30 17.96 3.39
N TYR A 434 -2.92 18.69 2.47
CA TYR A 434 -3.80 18.14 1.44
C TYR A 434 -3.01 17.87 0.17
N LEU A 435 -3.41 16.84 -0.58
CA LEU A 435 -2.77 16.53 -1.87
C LEU A 435 -3.24 17.55 -2.91
N ASP A 436 -2.27 18.22 -3.55
CA ASP A 436 -2.55 19.17 -4.62
C ASP A 436 -2.76 18.43 -5.95
N PHE A 437 -4.03 18.42 -6.40
CA PHE A 437 -4.43 17.90 -7.71
C PHE A 437 -4.81 18.99 -8.72
N THR A 438 -4.51 20.27 -8.47
CA THR A 438 -4.94 21.41 -9.31
C THR A 438 -4.61 21.30 -10.80
N LYS A 439 -3.45 20.75 -11.17
CA LYS A 439 -3.06 20.56 -12.58
C LYS A 439 -3.97 19.60 -13.36
N ALA A 440 -4.71 18.71 -12.70
CA ALA A 440 -5.67 17.85 -13.39
C ALA A 440 -6.81 18.67 -14.02
N ASN A 441 -7.04 19.89 -13.52
CA ASN A 441 -8.08 20.82 -13.98
C ASN A 441 -9.42 20.12 -14.24
N SER A 442 -9.88 19.36 -13.24
CA SER A 442 -11.06 18.50 -13.37
C SER A 442 -11.80 18.41 -12.05
N VAL A 443 -13.13 18.41 -12.14
CA VAL A 443 -14.02 18.32 -10.97
C VAL A 443 -13.94 16.99 -10.23
N LEU A 444 -13.35 15.96 -10.86
CA LEU A 444 -13.04 14.68 -10.21
C LEU A 444 -11.91 14.82 -9.17
N PHE A 445 -11.18 15.93 -9.18
CA PHE A 445 -10.06 16.20 -8.27
C PHE A 445 -10.29 17.46 -7.42
N PRO A 446 -11.27 17.45 -6.51
CA PRO A 446 -11.53 18.59 -5.63
C PRO A 446 -10.30 18.90 -4.76
N GLN A 447 -9.96 20.18 -4.61
CA GLN A 447 -8.77 20.63 -3.85
C GLN A 447 -8.85 20.26 -2.36
N ASP A 448 -10.04 20.31 -1.80
CA ASP A 448 -10.36 19.93 -0.41
C ASP A 448 -10.64 18.41 -0.26
N GLY A 449 -10.43 17.64 -1.34
CA GLY A 449 -10.73 16.21 -1.39
C GLY A 449 -12.21 15.92 -1.13
N GLY A 450 -12.49 14.80 -0.45
CA GLY A 450 -13.84 14.42 -0.06
C GLY A 450 -14.33 13.14 -0.74
N VAL A 451 -15.66 12.99 -0.80
CA VAL A 451 -16.30 11.83 -1.45
C VAL A 451 -17.25 12.32 -2.51
N LEU A 452 -17.02 11.85 -3.75
CA LEU A 452 -17.86 12.12 -4.91
C LEU A 452 -18.73 10.89 -5.19
N TYR A 453 -20.00 11.09 -5.54
CA TYR A 453 -20.90 10.02 -5.95
C TYR A 453 -21.47 10.28 -7.34
N HIS A 454 -21.45 9.25 -8.19
CA HIS A 454 -22.06 9.25 -9.52
C HIS A 454 -22.76 7.93 -9.81
N CYS A 455 -23.96 8.02 -10.40
CA CYS A 455 -24.72 6.87 -10.89
C CYS A 455 -24.77 6.87 -12.43
N THR A 456 -24.22 5.84 -13.08
CA THR A 456 -24.08 5.78 -14.54
C THR A 456 -25.38 5.39 -15.26
N LEU A 457 -26.28 4.68 -14.57
CA LEU A 457 -27.49 4.05 -15.14
C LEU A 457 -27.16 3.06 -16.29
N ASP A 458 -25.98 2.43 -16.28
CA ASP A 458 -25.54 1.47 -17.30
C ASP A 458 -25.47 0.05 -16.73
N VAL A 459 -26.60 -0.66 -16.76
CA VAL A 459 -26.77 -2.01 -16.18
C VAL A 459 -26.44 -3.16 -17.13
N ARG A 460 -25.61 -2.92 -18.16
CA ARG A 460 -25.43 -3.83 -19.32
C ARG A 460 -25.23 -5.31 -18.99
N ASN A 461 -24.24 -5.66 -18.15
CA ASN A 461 -23.87 -7.05 -17.87
C ASN A 461 -23.66 -7.37 -16.39
N GLY A 462 -23.84 -6.40 -15.49
CA GLY A 462 -23.61 -6.56 -14.05
C GLY A 462 -22.16 -6.88 -13.65
N VAL A 463 -21.19 -6.75 -14.55
CA VAL A 463 -19.76 -6.97 -14.29
C VAL A 463 -18.99 -5.66 -14.43
N TYR A 464 -19.17 -4.95 -15.54
CA TYR A 464 -18.47 -3.71 -15.86
C TYR A 464 -19.22 -2.91 -16.94
N SER A 465 -19.32 -1.59 -16.78
CA SER A 465 -20.04 -0.70 -17.69
C SER A 465 -19.11 0.24 -18.47
N GLU A 466 -19.45 0.56 -19.72
CA GLU A 466 -18.61 1.47 -20.53
C GLU A 466 -18.68 2.92 -20.03
N LYS A 467 -19.80 3.31 -19.41
CA LYS A 467 -19.88 4.63 -18.77
C LYS A 467 -18.95 4.73 -17.56
N ALA A 468 -18.85 3.68 -16.75
CA ALA A 468 -17.85 3.64 -15.69
C ALA A 468 -16.43 3.62 -16.27
N ASP A 469 -16.19 2.90 -17.37
CA ASP A 469 -14.90 2.86 -18.05
C ASP A 469 -14.41 4.24 -18.47
N ALA A 470 -15.27 5.04 -19.10
CA ALA A 470 -14.92 6.40 -19.50
C ALA A 470 -14.47 7.27 -18.32
N ILE A 471 -15.18 7.18 -17.18
CA ILE A 471 -14.85 7.96 -15.97
C ILE A 471 -13.56 7.45 -15.33
N ILE A 472 -13.39 6.13 -15.23
CA ILE A 472 -12.19 5.51 -14.65
C ILE A 472 -10.96 5.85 -15.49
N ARG A 473 -11.06 5.77 -16.83
CA ARG A 473 -9.98 6.18 -17.75
C ARG A 473 -9.60 7.64 -17.56
N ASP A 474 -10.58 8.53 -17.48
CA ASP A 474 -10.31 9.96 -17.29
C ASP A 474 -9.53 10.24 -15.98
N VAL A 475 -9.87 9.55 -14.89
CA VAL A 475 -9.11 9.64 -13.63
C VAL A 475 -7.69 9.11 -13.80
N ILE A 476 -7.53 7.92 -14.40
CA ILE A 476 -6.21 7.29 -14.60
C ILE A 476 -5.34 8.17 -15.50
N GLU A 477 -5.83 8.59 -16.66
CA GLU A 477 -5.10 9.42 -17.62
C GLU A 477 -4.63 10.73 -16.99
N LYS A 478 -5.47 11.38 -16.17
CA LYS A 478 -5.09 12.62 -15.46
C LYS A 478 -4.06 12.36 -14.38
N LEU A 479 -4.21 11.30 -13.59
CA LEU A 479 -3.24 10.94 -12.57
C LEU A 479 -1.89 10.60 -13.20
N GLU A 480 -1.87 9.75 -14.21
CA GLU A 480 -0.65 9.37 -14.92
C GLU A 480 0.05 10.58 -15.57
N LYS A 481 -0.71 11.42 -16.28
CA LYS A 481 -0.15 12.57 -16.99
C LYS A 481 0.41 13.66 -16.06
N PHE A 482 -0.28 13.94 -14.95
CA PHE A 482 0.05 15.10 -14.10
C PHE A 482 0.70 14.72 -12.76
N TYR A 483 0.53 13.48 -12.32
CA TYR A 483 0.88 12.97 -11.00
C TYR A 483 1.31 11.48 -11.00
N PRO A 484 2.30 11.08 -11.82
CA PRO A 484 2.67 9.67 -12.00
C PRO A 484 3.13 8.97 -10.70
N ASP A 485 3.66 9.73 -9.74
CA ASP A 485 4.11 9.20 -8.43
C ASP A 485 2.95 8.90 -7.46
N ARG A 486 1.69 9.05 -7.87
CA ARG A 486 0.52 8.85 -7.01
C ARG A 486 -0.01 7.44 -7.07
N SER A 487 -0.65 7.04 -5.99
CA SER A 487 -1.28 5.74 -5.84
C SER A 487 -2.80 5.83 -6.02
N LEU A 488 -3.36 4.87 -6.77
CA LEU A 488 -4.79 4.74 -7.04
C LEU A 488 -5.29 3.37 -6.60
N ALA A 489 -6.43 3.33 -5.89
CA ALA A 489 -7.18 2.10 -5.68
C ALA A 489 -8.46 2.08 -6.52
N ILE A 490 -8.76 0.95 -7.17
CA ILE A 490 -10.07 0.66 -7.72
C ILE A 490 -10.66 -0.53 -6.94
N ILE A 491 -11.67 -0.24 -6.15
CA ILE A 491 -12.31 -1.16 -5.21
C ILE A 491 -13.66 -1.55 -5.79
N THR A 492 -13.93 -2.86 -5.89
CA THR A 492 -15.25 -3.34 -6.34
C THR A 492 -15.64 -4.60 -5.58
N PRO A 493 -16.92 -4.81 -5.22
CA PRO A 493 -17.29 -5.94 -4.36
C PRO A 493 -17.14 -7.31 -5.02
N PHE A 494 -16.93 -7.37 -6.34
CA PHE A 494 -17.09 -8.58 -7.12
C PHE A 494 -15.81 -9.03 -7.81
N ARG A 495 -15.49 -10.34 -7.67
CA ARG A 495 -14.27 -10.93 -8.24
C ARG A 495 -14.21 -10.84 -9.76
N ASP A 496 -15.32 -10.99 -10.47
CA ASP A 496 -15.34 -10.93 -11.93
C ASP A 496 -15.12 -9.50 -12.43
N SER A 497 -15.66 -8.51 -11.72
CA SER A 497 -15.38 -7.08 -11.97
C SER A 497 -13.91 -6.75 -11.71
N VAL A 498 -13.30 -7.29 -10.65
CA VAL A 498 -11.86 -7.15 -10.41
C VAL A 498 -11.05 -7.71 -11.59
N LYS A 499 -11.37 -8.91 -12.08
CA LYS A 499 -10.66 -9.51 -13.23
C LYS A 499 -10.77 -8.64 -14.48
N GLU A 500 -11.96 -8.14 -14.78
CA GLU A 500 -12.19 -7.30 -15.96
C GLU A 500 -11.46 -5.96 -15.86
N LEU A 501 -11.49 -5.32 -14.69
CA LEU A 501 -10.73 -4.09 -14.40
C LEU A 501 -9.21 -4.32 -14.47
N GLN A 502 -8.69 -5.38 -13.85
CA GLN A 502 -7.26 -5.73 -13.88
C GLN A 502 -6.77 -5.96 -15.32
N LYS A 503 -7.57 -6.63 -16.15
CA LYS A 503 -7.25 -6.85 -17.57
C LYS A 503 -7.13 -5.53 -18.35
N ARG A 504 -7.86 -4.49 -17.93
CA ARG A 504 -7.91 -3.19 -18.62
C ARG A 504 -6.87 -2.19 -18.12
N PHE A 505 -6.53 -2.24 -16.84
CA PHE A 505 -5.79 -1.17 -16.17
C PHE A 505 -4.54 -1.62 -15.40
N CYS A 506 -4.26 -2.92 -15.29
CA CYS A 506 -3.00 -3.41 -14.71
C CYS A 506 -2.06 -3.87 -15.83
N THR A 507 -1.76 -2.99 -16.78
CA THR A 507 -0.87 -3.25 -17.91
C THR A 507 0.52 -2.66 -17.69
N SER A 508 1.49 -3.14 -18.47
CA SER A 508 2.82 -2.59 -18.64
C SER A 508 3.00 -1.10 -18.80
N ASP A 509 2.11 -0.57 -19.63
CA ASP A 509 2.18 0.77 -20.19
C ASP A 509 1.70 1.82 -19.19
N ILE A 510 1.10 1.40 -18.08
CA ILE A 510 0.62 2.28 -17.03
C ILE A 510 1.72 2.40 -15.98
N GLU A 511 2.30 3.60 -15.87
CA GLU A 511 3.35 3.89 -14.87
C GLU A 511 2.76 4.19 -13.48
N LEU A 512 1.46 4.46 -13.41
CA LEU A 512 0.74 4.76 -12.17
C LEU A 512 0.66 3.54 -11.24
N ASP A 513 0.86 3.73 -9.93
CA ASP A 513 0.67 2.67 -8.93
C ASP A 513 -0.83 2.39 -8.71
N ILE A 514 -1.39 1.46 -9.50
CA ILE A 514 -2.80 1.06 -9.44
C ILE A 514 -2.96 -0.27 -8.69
N THR A 515 -3.80 -0.26 -7.66
CA THR A 515 -4.28 -1.48 -6.99
C THR A 515 -5.76 -1.70 -7.28
N ILE A 516 -6.12 -2.87 -7.85
CA ILE A 516 -7.50 -3.24 -8.16
C ILE A 516 -7.88 -4.51 -7.41
N GLU A 517 -8.79 -4.42 -6.45
CA GLU A 517 -9.14 -5.54 -5.58
C GLU A 517 -10.57 -5.46 -5.00
N THR A 518 -11.00 -6.54 -4.35
CA THR A 518 -12.26 -6.57 -3.60
C THR A 518 -12.19 -5.79 -2.29
N ILE A 519 -13.35 -5.33 -1.78
CA ILE A 519 -13.45 -4.62 -0.48
C ILE A 519 -12.73 -5.40 0.63
N ASP A 520 -12.95 -6.72 0.71
CA ASP A 520 -12.36 -7.59 1.74
C ASP A 520 -10.83 -7.65 1.72
N ARG A 521 -10.21 -7.32 0.59
CA ARG A 521 -8.75 -7.41 0.39
C ARG A 521 -8.04 -6.08 0.51
N ILE A 522 -8.80 -5.00 0.67
CA ILE A 522 -8.28 -3.63 0.67
C ILE A 522 -8.13 -3.03 2.08
N GLN A 523 -8.52 -3.79 3.11
CA GLN A 523 -8.34 -3.38 4.50
C GLN A 523 -6.87 -3.09 4.83
N GLY A 524 -6.63 -2.14 5.73
CA GLY A 524 -5.29 -1.63 6.04
C GLY A 524 -4.68 -0.69 4.99
N MET A 525 -5.07 -0.81 3.72
CA MET A 525 -4.49 -0.03 2.63
C MET A 525 -4.74 1.49 2.77
N THR A 526 -3.80 2.28 2.26
CA THR A 526 -3.89 3.73 2.08
C THR A 526 -3.47 4.07 0.66
N VAL A 527 -4.22 4.92 -0.03
CA VAL A 527 -3.89 5.42 -1.38
C VAL A 527 -4.15 6.91 -1.48
N ASP A 528 -3.56 7.57 -2.47
CA ASP A 528 -3.77 9.00 -2.72
C ASP A 528 -5.18 9.28 -3.24
N TYR A 529 -5.69 8.40 -4.10
CA TYR A 529 -7.03 8.47 -4.69
C TYR A 529 -7.68 7.09 -4.67
N ALA A 530 -8.99 7.01 -4.39
CA ALA A 530 -9.74 5.76 -4.43
C ALA A 530 -10.98 5.87 -5.32
N ILE A 531 -11.29 4.80 -6.03
CA ILE A 531 -12.53 4.60 -6.78
C ILE A 531 -13.25 3.40 -6.17
N LEU A 532 -14.50 3.59 -5.73
CA LEU A 532 -15.40 2.49 -5.38
C LEU A 532 -16.37 2.27 -6.53
N TYR A 533 -16.19 1.20 -7.30
CA TYR A 533 -17.06 0.84 -8.41
C TYR A 533 -18.04 -0.29 -8.03
N ILE A 534 -19.34 0.00 -8.13
CA ILE A 534 -20.43 -0.91 -7.83
C ILE A 534 -21.20 -1.20 -9.15
N PRO A 535 -20.98 -2.36 -9.78
CA PRO A 535 -21.62 -2.68 -11.06
C PRO A 535 -23.12 -2.95 -10.89
N GLY A 536 -23.85 -2.94 -12.01
CA GLY A 536 -25.31 -3.05 -12.09
C GLY A 536 -25.87 -4.44 -11.75
N ARG A 537 -25.60 -4.94 -10.54
CA ARG A 537 -26.17 -6.15 -9.96
C ARG A 537 -26.31 -5.99 -8.45
N ASN A 538 -27.15 -6.81 -7.80
CA ASN A 538 -27.46 -6.67 -6.37
C ASN A 538 -26.18 -6.62 -5.50
N PRO A 539 -25.84 -5.44 -4.92
CA PRO A 539 -24.62 -5.26 -4.15
C PRO A 539 -24.86 -5.35 -2.64
N GLY A 540 -26.00 -5.92 -2.18
CA GLY A 540 -26.46 -5.80 -0.79
C GLY A 540 -25.39 -6.04 0.27
N PHE A 541 -24.61 -7.13 0.16
CA PHE A 541 -23.51 -7.39 1.10
C PHE A 541 -22.44 -6.29 1.09
N ALA A 542 -22.15 -5.67 -0.05
CA ALA A 542 -21.15 -4.61 -0.16
C ALA A 542 -21.56 -3.28 0.50
N LEU A 543 -22.86 -3.10 0.71
CA LEU A 543 -23.48 -1.90 1.27
C LEU A 543 -23.80 -2.05 2.76
N GLU A 544 -23.31 -3.11 3.40
CA GLU A 544 -23.25 -3.22 4.86
C GLU A 544 -22.25 -2.20 5.44
N ASP A 545 -22.58 -1.64 6.61
CA ASP A 545 -21.84 -0.53 7.24
C ASP A 545 -20.33 -0.75 7.23
N ARG A 546 -19.85 -1.92 7.67
CA ARG A 546 -18.42 -2.22 7.80
C ARG A 546 -17.70 -2.24 6.46
N ARG A 547 -18.29 -2.89 5.45
CA ARG A 547 -17.72 -2.99 4.09
C ARG A 547 -17.69 -1.63 3.41
N PHE A 548 -18.79 -0.88 3.53
CA PHE A 548 -18.89 0.46 2.96
C PHE A 548 -17.92 1.45 3.63
N ASN A 549 -17.83 1.43 4.96
CA ASN A 549 -16.88 2.21 5.75
C ASN A 549 -15.43 1.90 5.35
N VAL A 550 -15.06 0.61 5.22
CA VAL A 550 -13.73 0.23 4.73
C VAL A 550 -13.48 0.76 3.32
N ALA A 551 -14.40 0.55 2.38
CA ALA A 551 -14.24 0.94 0.99
C ALA A 551 -14.06 2.47 0.82
N THR A 552 -14.79 3.28 1.60
CA THR A 552 -14.81 4.74 1.46
C THR A 552 -13.69 5.47 2.19
N SER A 553 -12.97 4.80 3.09
CA SER A 553 -11.97 5.40 3.99
C SER A 553 -10.50 5.06 3.64
N ARG A 554 -10.23 4.64 2.39
CA ARG A 554 -8.88 4.28 1.93
C ARG A 554 -8.07 5.47 1.42
N SER A 555 -8.74 6.52 0.94
CA SER A 555 -8.11 7.65 0.24
C SER A 555 -7.53 8.71 1.18
N LEU A 556 -6.41 9.30 0.79
CA LEU A 556 -5.82 10.50 1.39
C LEU A 556 -6.47 11.79 0.88
N SER A 557 -7.09 11.78 -0.29
CA SER A 557 -7.73 12.95 -0.88
C SER A 557 -9.19 12.69 -1.19
N THR A 558 -9.45 11.94 -2.26
CA THR A 558 -10.79 11.79 -2.83
C THR A 558 -11.15 10.32 -2.97
N THR A 559 -12.37 9.98 -2.56
CA THR A 559 -13.02 8.72 -2.91
C THR A 559 -14.11 9.00 -3.93
N LEU A 560 -13.99 8.45 -5.15
CA LEU A 560 -15.02 8.52 -6.18
C LEU A 560 -15.85 7.23 -6.17
N ILE A 561 -17.12 7.34 -5.79
CA ILE A 561 -18.08 6.25 -5.82
C ILE A 561 -18.80 6.29 -7.16
N ILE A 562 -18.65 5.23 -7.96
CA ILE A 562 -19.34 5.02 -9.23
C ILE A 562 -20.28 3.83 -9.06
N SER A 563 -21.58 4.02 -9.24
CA SER A 563 -22.55 2.93 -9.26
C SER A 563 -23.27 2.86 -10.60
N ASP A 564 -23.60 1.66 -11.08
CA ASP A 564 -24.42 1.55 -12.30
C ASP A 564 -25.92 1.66 -12.03
N MET A 565 -26.34 1.47 -10.78
CA MET A 565 -27.71 1.64 -10.31
C MET A 565 -27.74 2.63 -9.14
N PRO A 566 -28.83 3.37 -8.93
CA PRO A 566 -28.97 4.25 -7.78
C PRO A 566 -28.89 3.44 -6.48
N LEU A 567 -27.97 3.79 -5.60
CA LEU A 567 -27.74 2.99 -4.39
C LEU A 567 -28.91 3.07 -3.40
N ASN A 568 -29.70 4.14 -3.45
CA ASN A 568 -30.90 4.33 -2.63
C ASN A 568 -32.09 3.44 -3.04
N GLU A 569 -32.03 2.78 -4.19
CA GLU A 569 -33.09 1.86 -4.65
C GLU A 569 -32.96 0.45 -4.07
N PHE A 570 -31.84 0.10 -3.44
CA PHE A 570 -31.65 -1.23 -2.85
C PHE A 570 -32.21 -1.28 -1.42
N HIS A 571 -33.16 -2.19 -1.17
CA HIS A 571 -33.70 -2.43 0.19
C HIS A 571 -32.67 -2.95 1.20
N THR A 572 -31.53 -3.45 0.71
CA THR A 572 -30.46 -4.02 1.53
C THR A 572 -29.44 -2.99 2.01
N VAL A 573 -29.56 -1.71 1.60
CA VAL A 573 -28.65 -0.65 2.07
C VAL A 573 -28.99 -0.27 3.51
N SER A 574 -27.98 -0.20 4.36
CA SER A 574 -28.14 0.29 5.72
C SER A 574 -28.56 1.77 5.75
N PRO A 575 -29.42 2.20 6.71
CA PRO A 575 -29.75 3.60 6.93
C PRO A 575 -28.52 4.51 7.07
N THR A 576 -27.46 4.02 7.72
CA THR A 576 -26.20 4.75 7.91
C THR A 576 -25.51 5.03 6.57
N VAL A 577 -25.53 4.06 5.67
CA VAL A 577 -24.94 4.18 4.32
C VAL A 577 -25.77 5.10 3.43
N LEU A 578 -27.11 5.05 3.52
CA LEU A 578 -27.98 6.02 2.84
C LEU A 578 -27.70 7.44 3.30
N GLN A 579 -27.62 7.67 4.61
CA GLN A 579 -27.27 8.97 5.18
C GLN A 579 -25.89 9.46 4.68
N PHE A 580 -24.92 8.55 4.56
CA PHE A 580 -23.60 8.87 4.00
C PHE A 580 -23.72 9.30 2.53
N ILE A 581 -24.39 8.51 1.69
CA ILE A 581 -24.53 8.75 0.24
C ILE A 581 -25.28 10.05 -0.05
N ASP A 582 -26.32 10.35 0.73
CA ASP A 582 -27.11 11.58 0.59
C ASP A 582 -26.29 12.84 0.89
N LYS A 583 -25.31 12.73 1.77
CA LYS A 583 -24.40 13.83 2.13
C LYS A 583 -23.16 13.93 1.23
N CYS A 584 -22.92 12.96 0.34
CA CYS A 584 -21.82 13.04 -0.64
C CYS A 584 -22.02 14.20 -1.61
N ASP A 585 -20.91 14.69 -2.17
CA ASP A 585 -20.95 15.58 -3.33
C ASP A 585 -21.36 14.76 -4.57
N LYS A 586 -22.23 15.30 -5.42
CA LYS A 586 -22.81 14.57 -6.55
C LYS A 586 -22.16 15.01 -7.86
N PHE A 587 -21.56 14.08 -8.61
CA PHE A 587 -21.00 14.33 -9.93
C PHE A 587 -22.03 14.02 -11.02
N ASP A 588 -22.20 14.92 -12.00
CA ASP A 588 -23.20 14.80 -13.06
C ASP A 588 -22.82 13.82 -14.18
N GLY A 589 -21.59 13.33 -14.19
CA GLY A 589 -21.06 12.45 -15.24
C GLY A 589 -20.36 13.20 -16.39
N LYS A 590 -20.27 14.53 -16.31
CA LYS A 590 -19.66 15.38 -17.33
C LYS A 590 -18.65 16.34 -16.69
N THR A 591 -19.10 17.52 -16.27
CA THR A 591 -18.22 18.64 -15.89
C THR A 591 -18.57 19.29 -14.57
N ASP A 592 -19.69 18.93 -13.95
CA ASP A 592 -20.21 19.63 -12.78
C ASP A 592 -20.34 18.72 -11.56
N VAL A 593 -20.09 19.31 -10.39
CA VAL A 593 -20.27 18.66 -9.09
C VAL A 593 -21.17 19.52 -8.22
N TRP A 594 -22.32 18.99 -7.83
CA TRP A 594 -23.18 19.59 -6.81
C TRP A 594 -22.60 19.30 -5.43
N ARG A 595 -22.10 20.36 -4.78
CA ARG A 595 -21.56 20.25 -3.43
C ARG A 595 -22.67 20.27 -2.40
N THR A 596 -22.64 19.29 -1.49
CA THR A 596 -23.56 19.26 -0.36
C THR A 596 -23.01 20.14 0.76
N ASN A 597 -23.81 21.09 1.24
CA ASN A 597 -23.45 21.93 2.37
C ASN A 597 -23.47 21.07 3.65
N LEU A 598 -22.28 20.72 4.13
CA LEU A 598 -22.09 20.09 5.43
C LEU A 598 -22.13 21.19 6.52
N GLN A 599 -23.26 21.87 6.69
CA GLN A 599 -23.44 22.70 7.89
C GLN A 599 -23.66 21.78 9.10
N GLU A 600 -22.94 22.06 10.19
CA GLU A 600 -23.20 21.42 11.48
C GLU A 600 -24.63 21.73 11.89
N SER A 601 -25.47 20.70 11.95
CA SER A 601 -26.70 20.78 12.71
C SER A 601 -26.31 20.98 14.17
N GLU A 602 -26.38 22.21 14.66
CA GLU A 602 -26.37 22.52 16.08
C GLU A 602 -27.60 21.82 16.71
N SER A 603 -27.39 20.63 17.25
CA SER A 603 -28.24 20.13 18.31
C SER A 603 -27.79 20.83 19.59
N SER A 604 -28.63 21.75 20.04
CA SER A 604 -28.52 22.55 21.25
C SER A 604 -28.03 21.75 22.46
N GLY A 605 -26.77 21.97 22.82
CA GLY A 605 -26.14 21.57 24.08
C GLY A 605 -25.25 22.71 24.53
N LEU A 606 -25.67 23.41 25.59
CA LEU A 606 -25.09 24.63 26.14
C LEU A 606 -23.56 24.60 26.22
N ILE A 607 -22.90 25.47 25.45
CA ILE A 607 -21.53 25.92 25.71
C ILE A 607 -21.58 27.43 25.90
N VAL A 608 -21.20 27.86 27.09
CA VAL A 608 -21.10 29.25 27.55
C VAL A 608 -20.03 29.98 26.72
N GLN A 609 -20.42 31.04 26.03
CA GLN A 609 -19.48 32.00 25.44
C GLN A 609 -19.25 33.20 26.38
N PRO A 610 -18.02 33.73 26.49
CA PRO A 610 -17.80 35.10 26.91
C PRO A 610 -17.89 36.08 25.72
N ILE A 611 -18.51 37.21 26.04
CA ILE A 611 -18.90 38.36 25.23
C ILE A 611 -17.70 39.12 24.65
N SER A 612 -17.80 39.57 23.39
CA SER A 612 -17.25 40.89 22.96
C SER A 612 -17.94 41.41 21.69
N GLU A 613 -18.82 42.39 21.94
CA GLU A 613 -19.32 43.53 21.15
C GLU A 613 -19.20 43.60 19.61
N GLU A 614 -20.37 43.81 19.01
CA GLU A 614 -20.64 44.22 17.62
C GLU A 614 -20.15 45.63 17.29
N LYS A 615 -19.76 45.85 16.02
CA LYS A 615 -20.15 47.07 15.28
C LYS A 615 -20.59 46.72 13.86
N THR A 616 -21.79 47.20 13.56
CA THR A 616 -22.64 46.99 12.38
C THR A 616 -22.20 47.73 11.11
N ALA A 617 -22.35 47.02 9.98
CA ALA A 617 -22.94 47.37 8.68
C ALA A 617 -22.59 48.69 7.95
N SER A 618 -22.27 48.58 6.65
CA SER A 618 -23.20 48.97 5.56
C SER A 618 -22.63 48.71 4.16
N THR A 619 -23.45 48.10 3.31
CA THR A 619 -23.31 47.89 1.87
C THR A 619 -23.60 49.17 1.07
N VAL A 620 -22.78 49.51 0.07
CA VAL A 620 -23.20 50.31 -1.10
C VAL A 620 -22.44 49.86 -2.35
N SER A 621 -23.19 49.62 -3.44
CA SER A 621 -22.68 49.30 -4.77
C SER A 621 -22.21 50.56 -5.49
N SER A 622 -21.06 50.52 -6.17
CA SER A 622 -20.78 51.46 -7.28
C SER A 622 -19.74 50.90 -8.25
N THR A 623 -20.15 50.79 -9.50
CA THR A 623 -19.37 50.59 -10.73
C THR A 623 -18.28 51.66 -10.88
N ILE A 624 -17.02 51.29 -11.16
CA ILE A 624 -15.95 52.24 -11.52
C ILE A 624 -15.06 51.68 -12.63
N GLY A 625 -14.86 52.50 -13.68
CA GLY A 625 -14.02 52.23 -14.84
C GLY A 625 -12.52 52.50 -14.63
N LEU A 626 -11.70 51.88 -15.47
CA LEU A 626 -10.25 51.92 -15.46
C LEU A 626 -9.69 53.28 -15.95
N LYS A 627 -8.78 53.87 -15.16
CA LYS A 627 -7.93 54.99 -15.56
C LYS A 627 -6.47 54.58 -15.39
N VAL A 628 -5.70 54.56 -16.48
CA VAL A 628 -4.27 54.18 -16.46
C VAL A 628 -3.45 55.33 -15.88
N VAL A 629 -2.74 55.06 -14.77
CA VAL A 629 -1.86 56.03 -14.10
C VAL A 629 -0.42 55.51 -14.18
N GLY A 630 0.29 55.87 -15.27
CA GLY A 630 1.73 55.67 -15.43
C GLY A 630 2.18 54.36 -16.10
N LYS A 631 3.31 54.42 -16.82
CA LYS A 631 4.04 53.25 -17.32
C LYS A 631 5.09 52.85 -16.28
N ILE A 632 5.08 51.57 -15.88
CA ILE A 632 6.10 50.97 -15.02
C ILE A 632 7.27 50.54 -15.90
N ASP A 633 8.47 51.00 -15.57
CA ASP A 633 9.71 50.49 -16.16
C ASP A 633 10.07 49.13 -15.52
N LEU A 634 9.96 48.06 -16.31
CA LEU A 634 10.16 46.68 -15.86
C LEU A 634 11.63 46.34 -15.59
N SER A 635 12.59 47.16 -16.03
CA SER A 635 14.03 46.95 -15.78
C SER A 635 14.40 47.04 -14.29
N GLN A 636 13.55 47.64 -13.46
CA GLN A 636 13.75 47.76 -12.01
C GLN A 636 13.25 46.54 -11.21
N PHE A 637 12.60 45.57 -11.87
CA PHE A 637 12.01 44.39 -11.24
C PHE A 637 12.69 43.06 -11.60
N GLU A 638 13.81 43.08 -12.33
CA GLU A 638 14.61 41.88 -12.58
C GLU A 638 15.28 41.40 -11.28
N ARG A 639 14.81 40.26 -10.75
CA ARG A 639 15.49 39.57 -9.64
C ARG A 639 16.83 39.04 -10.14
N LYS A 640 17.93 39.45 -9.49
CA LYS A 640 19.28 38.89 -9.75
C LYS A 640 19.23 37.35 -9.67
N LYS A 641 19.61 36.68 -10.77
CA LYS A 641 19.72 35.21 -10.85
C LYS A 641 20.76 34.74 -9.82
N LYS A 642 20.31 33.96 -8.83
CA LYS A 642 21.12 33.55 -7.66
C LYS A 642 22.27 32.60 -8.02
N GLU A 643 22.15 31.94 -9.16
CA GLU A 643 23.12 30.98 -9.70
C GLU A 643 24.31 31.65 -10.41
N LEU A 644 24.23 32.94 -10.74
CA LEU A 644 25.29 33.66 -11.43
C LEU A 644 26.24 34.34 -10.45
N SER A 645 27.55 34.16 -10.67
CA SER A 645 28.60 34.90 -10.00
C SER A 645 28.86 36.23 -10.72
N THR A 646 29.02 37.31 -9.97
CA THR A 646 29.43 38.62 -10.49
C THR A 646 30.95 38.79 -10.55
N THR A 647 31.72 37.88 -9.96
CA THR A 647 33.18 37.96 -9.85
C THR A 647 33.92 36.86 -10.62
N LYS A 648 33.22 35.78 -11.00
CA LYS A 648 33.78 34.63 -11.74
C LYS A 648 33.08 34.46 -13.09
N LYS A 649 33.77 33.87 -14.08
CA LYS A 649 33.15 33.56 -15.38
C LYS A 649 32.13 32.44 -15.18
N ASN A 650 30.92 32.63 -15.71
CA ASN A 650 29.82 31.68 -15.57
C ASN A 650 29.76 30.76 -16.78
N TYR A 651 29.69 29.45 -16.55
CA TYR A 651 29.59 28.43 -17.59
C TYR A 651 28.36 27.56 -17.33
N TYR A 652 27.60 27.25 -18.38
CA TYR A 652 26.51 26.28 -18.27
C TYR A 652 26.98 24.90 -18.73
N ILE A 653 26.85 23.90 -17.86
CA ILE A 653 27.08 22.49 -18.23
C ILE A 653 25.72 21.84 -18.34
N ILE A 654 25.41 21.31 -19.52
CA ILE A 654 24.09 20.78 -19.83
C ILE A 654 24.14 19.26 -19.80
N ASP A 655 23.24 18.68 -19.02
CA ASP A 655 23.02 17.24 -18.93
C ASP A 655 22.20 16.70 -20.13
N THR A 656 22.37 15.43 -20.47
CA THR A 656 21.71 14.76 -21.60
C THR A 656 20.20 14.85 -21.52
N ASN A 657 19.62 14.63 -20.33
CA ASN A 657 18.18 14.66 -20.12
C ASN A 657 17.55 16.02 -20.45
N VAL A 658 18.31 17.10 -20.29
CA VAL A 658 17.83 18.45 -20.61
C VAL A 658 17.61 18.62 -22.11
N PHE A 659 18.45 18.02 -22.95
CA PHE A 659 18.27 18.04 -24.40
C PHE A 659 17.08 17.20 -24.86
N VAL A 660 16.81 16.08 -24.17
CA VAL A 660 15.66 15.21 -24.49
C VAL A 660 14.34 15.90 -24.12
N ASP A 661 14.32 16.61 -22.98
CA ASP A 661 13.10 17.26 -22.48
C ASP A 661 12.89 18.65 -23.11
N TYR A 662 13.95 19.33 -23.55
CA TYR A 662 13.87 20.64 -24.19
C TYR A 662 15.00 20.83 -25.24
N PRO A 663 14.80 20.37 -26.49
CA PRO A 663 15.87 20.33 -27.50
C PRO A 663 16.39 21.69 -27.96
N ASP A 664 15.65 22.78 -27.69
CA ASP A 664 16.02 24.16 -28.05
C ASP A 664 16.74 24.90 -26.91
N ILE A 665 17.23 24.19 -25.88
CA ILE A 665 17.76 24.78 -24.65
C ILE A 665 18.93 25.76 -24.85
N ILE A 666 19.79 25.49 -25.83
CA ILE A 666 20.95 26.33 -26.14
C ILE A 666 20.51 27.76 -26.48
N SER A 667 19.44 27.91 -27.25
CA SER A 667 18.88 29.21 -27.63
C SER A 667 18.32 30.01 -26.45
N LYS A 668 18.08 29.36 -25.31
CA LYS A 668 17.54 29.98 -24.07
C LYS A 668 18.64 30.39 -23.09
N ILE A 669 19.88 29.97 -23.32
CA ILE A 669 21.04 30.44 -22.57
C ILE A 669 21.50 31.74 -23.21
N ASP A 670 21.77 32.74 -22.36
CA ASP A 670 22.24 34.04 -22.81
C ASP A 670 23.65 33.90 -23.40
N ARG A 671 23.85 34.43 -24.61
CA ARG A 671 25.06 34.22 -25.44
C ARG A 671 26.35 34.64 -24.75
N LYS A 672 26.28 35.51 -23.73
CA LYS A 672 27.44 35.90 -22.92
C LYS A 672 27.97 34.80 -21.98
N TYR A 673 27.22 33.72 -21.74
CA TYR A 673 27.62 32.62 -20.85
C TYR A 673 27.95 31.36 -21.65
N PRO A 674 29.23 30.99 -21.81
CA PRO A 674 29.60 29.84 -22.62
C PRO A 674 29.00 28.54 -22.09
N ILE A 675 28.71 27.62 -23.01
CA ILE A 675 28.15 26.31 -22.71
C ILE A 675 29.26 25.26 -22.80
N ILE A 676 29.34 24.38 -21.81
CA ILE A 676 30.26 23.24 -21.81
C ILE A 676 29.44 21.96 -22.00
N LEU A 677 29.80 21.17 -23.00
CA LEU A 677 29.18 19.88 -23.28
C LEU A 677 30.19 18.77 -23.11
N SER A 678 29.84 17.82 -22.24
CA SER A 678 30.62 16.60 -22.11
C SER A 678 30.49 15.76 -23.37
N ALA A 679 31.60 15.19 -23.85
CA ALA A 679 31.59 14.20 -24.93
C ALA A 679 30.66 13.00 -24.61
N LYS A 680 30.37 12.76 -23.32
CA LYS A 680 29.42 11.74 -22.89
C LYS A 680 27.98 12.10 -23.25
N VAL A 681 27.61 13.37 -23.18
CA VAL A 681 26.26 13.87 -23.55
C VAL A 681 26.00 13.67 -25.04
N THR A 682 27.00 13.96 -25.88
CA THR A 682 26.91 13.73 -27.32
C THR A 682 26.83 12.24 -27.68
N ASP A 683 27.60 11.38 -27.00
CA ASP A 683 27.54 9.92 -27.16
C ASP A 683 26.17 9.33 -26.75
N GLU A 684 25.58 9.85 -25.68
CA GLU A 684 24.27 9.42 -25.19
C GLU A 684 23.13 9.85 -26.10
N LEU A 685 23.13 11.11 -26.57
CA LEU A 685 22.13 11.60 -27.53
C LEU A 685 22.15 10.78 -28.84
N ASP A 686 23.32 10.31 -29.27
CA ASP A 686 23.42 9.50 -30.48
C ASP A 686 22.96 8.05 -30.27
N LYS A 687 23.31 7.43 -29.12
CA LYS A 687 22.92 6.05 -28.77
C LYS A 687 21.44 5.90 -28.37
N MET A 688 20.81 6.98 -27.91
CA MET A 688 19.41 6.99 -27.46
C MET A 688 18.38 6.86 -28.58
N LYS A 689 18.78 6.96 -29.86
CA LYS A 689 17.90 6.85 -31.04
C LYS A 689 17.15 5.51 -31.17
N ILE A 690 17.58 4.46 -30.47
CA ILE A 690 17.08 3.07 -30.64
C ILE A 690 16.16 2.63 -29.48
N LYS A 691 16.16 3.34 -28.34
CA LYS A 691 15.52 2.88 -27.08
C LYS A 691 14.41 3.79 -26.53
N LEU A 692 14.07 4.88 -27.22
CA LEU A 692 13.11 5.88 -26.76
C LEU A 692 11.80 5.83 -27.57
N THR A 693 10.71 6.33 -26.96
CA THR A 693 9.43 6.61 -27.63
C THR A 693 9.63 7.58 -28.82
N GLU A 694 8.73 7.56 -29.82
CA GLU A 694 8.88 8.36 -31.05
C GLU A 694 9.10 9.86 -30.78
N GLU A 695 8.40 10.43 -29.80
CA GLU A 695 8.52 11.85 -29.42
C GLU A 695 9.90 12.18 -28.80
N ARG A 696 10.39 11.36 -27.86
CA ARG A 696 11.70 11.59 -27.22
C ARG A 696 12.86 11.34 -28.18
N ARG A 697 12.71 10.40 -29.11
CA ARG A 697 13.65 10.21 -30.24
C ARG A 697 13.70 11.44 -31.14
N HIS A 698 12.53 12.01 -31.49
CA HIS A 698 12.45 13.23 -32.28
C HIS A 698 13.14 14.41 -31.58
N ASN A 699 12.94 14.56 -30.27
CA ASN A 699 13.61 15.61 -29.50
C ASN A 699 15.14 15.44 -29.44
N ALA A 700 15.64 14.21 -29.22
CA ALA A 700 17.08 13.95 -29.25
C ALA A 700 17.70 14.23 -30.64
N GLU A 701 17.01 13.86 -31.73
CA GLU A 701 17.44 14.18 -33.10
C GLU A 701 17.42 15.69 -33.37
N LYS A 702 16.41 16.41 -32.88
CA LYS A 702 16.31 17.88 -32.97
C LYS A 702 17.43 18.55 -32.18
N ALA A 703 17.74 18.08 -30.97
CA ALA A 703 18.84 18.59 -30.15
C ALA A 703 20.20 18.43 -30.84
N LEU A 704 20.48 17.26 -31.45
CA LEU A 704 21.71 17.04 -32.22
C LEU A 704 21.80 17.94 -33.46
N ARG A 705 20.68 18.16 -34.17
CA ARG A 705 20.64 19.12 -35.30
C ARG A 705 20.90 20.55 -34.83
N ASN A 706 20.31 20.96 -33.71
CA ASN A 706 20.53 22.27 -33.12
C ASN A 706 22.00 22.47 -32.72
N LEU A 707 22.61 21.46 -32.09
CA LEU A 707 24.02 21.46 -31.72
C LEU A 707 24.97 21.60 -32.92
N ASN A 708 24.69 20.88 -34.01
CA ASN A 708 25.52 20.92 -35.23
C ASN A 708 25.36 22.22 -36.02
N ASN A 709 24.20 22.88 -35.92
CA ASN A 709 23.90 24.11 -36.66
C ASN A 709 24.15 25.39 -35.84
N GLU A 710 24.46 25.28 -34.55
CA GLU A 710 24.74 26.43 -33.68
C GLU A 710 26.13 27.00 -33.99
N SER A 711 26.16 28.25 -34.44
CA SER A 711 27.38 28.99 -34.81
C SER A 711 27.50 30.34 -34.12
N GLN A 712 26.47 30.75 -33.36
CA GLN A 712 26.39 32.06 -32.71
C GLN A 712 26.65 32.00 -31.19
N HIS A 713 26.63 30.81 -30.60
CA HIS A 713 26.89 30.60 -29.17
C HIS A 713 28.25 29.92 -28.94
N GLU A 714 29.05 30.41 -27.98
CA GLU A 714 30.32 29.76 -27.59
C GLU A 714 30.02 28.42 -26.88
N ILE A 715 30.30 27.30 -27.55
CA ILE A 715 30.16 25.93 -27.03
C ILE A 715 31.54 25.27 -26.94
N LEU A 716 31.91 24.81 -25.75
CA LEU A 716 33.15 24.09 -25.45
C LEU A 716 32.84 22.59 -25.29
N TYR A 717 33.50 21.75 -26.07
CA TYR A 717 33.36 20.30 -25.96
C TYR A 717 34.50 19.73 -25.10
N GLU A 718 34.15 18.99 -24.06
CA GLU A 718 35.10 18.53 -23.05
C GLU A 718 35.00 17.02 -22.84
N PHE A 719 36.14 16.35 -22.71
CA PHE A 719 36.19 14.96 -22.27
C PHE A 719 36.10 14.87 -20.75
N ALA A 720 35.46 13.81 -20.24
CA ALA A 720 35.42 13.55 -18.81
C ALA A 720 36.83 13.28 -18.26
N ASP A 721 37.12 13.80 -17.07
CA ASP A 721 38.34 13.50 -16.31
C ASP A 721 37.97 12.92 -14.95
N THR A 722 37.80 11.61 -14.91
CA THR A 722 37.30 10.89 -13.74
C THR A 722 38.30 10.86 -12.58
N SER A 723 39.54 11.32 -12.77
CA SER A 723 40.51 11.51 -11.69
C SER A 723 40.11 12.64 -10.73
N LEU A 724 39.29 13.59 -11.19
CA LEU A 724 38.78 14.70 -10.38
C LEU A 724 37.63 14.31 -9.44
N LEU A 725 37.07 13.10 -9.58
CA LEU A 725 35.97 12.61 -8.76
C LEU A 725 36.47 11.96 -7.46
N PRO A 726 35.74 12.10 -6.34
CA PRO A 726 36.03 11.34 -5.12
C PRO A 726 35.96 9.83 -5.35
N ASP A 727 36.70 9.05 -4.56
CA ASP A 727 36.74 7.59 -4.70
C ASP A 727 35.41 6.90 -4.34
N ASP A 728 34.56 7.55 -3.53
CA ASP A 728 33.21 7.07 -3.20
C ASP A 728 32.22 7.14 -4.38
N PHE A 729 32.61 7.77 -5.49
CA PHE A 729 31.76 7.94 -6.67
C PHE A 729 32.12 6.90 -7.73
N ASP A 730 31.11 6.24 -8.31
CA ASP A 730 31.33 5.33 -9.44
C ASP A 730 31.88 6.08 -10.67
N LYS A 731 33.17 5.91 -10.96
CA LYS A 731 33.88 6.54 -12.07
C LYS A 731 33.38 6.09 -13.45
N ARG A 732 32.53 5.05 -13.53
CA ARG A 732 31.94 4.55 -14.78
C ARG A 732 30.54 5.10 -15.06
N SER A 733 29.90 5.74 -14.08
CA SER A 733 28.58 6.34 -14.24
C SER A 733 28.62 7.55 -15.19
N PRO A 734 27.73 7.64 -16.20
CA PRO A 734 27.68 8.78 -17.11
C PRO A 734 27.44 10.12 -16.42
N ASP A 735 26.55 10.18 -15.43
CA ASP A 735 26.30 11.38 -14.62
C ASP A 735 27.59 11.85 -13.94
N ASN A 736 28.38 10.91 -13.41
CA ASN A 736 29.65 11.22 -12.77
C ASN A 736 30.70 11.66 -13.80
N MET A 737 30.66 11.13 -15.03
CA MET A 737 31.50 11.62 -16.13
C MET A 737 31.15 13.07 -16.52
N ILE A 738 29.87 13.43 -16.58
CA ILE A 738 29.42 14.82 -16.81
C ILE A 738 29.82 15.72 -15.64
N LEU A 739 29.67 15.24 -14.41
CA LEU A 739 30.09 15.94 -13.20
C LEU A 739 31.61 16.20 -13.18
N SER A 740 32.41 15.26 -13.66
CA SER A 740 33.86 15.44 -13.76
C SER A 740 34.27 16.58 -14.69
N VAL A 741 33.50 16.82 -15.75
CA VAL A 741 33.69 17.98 -16.65
C VAL A 741 33.41 19.28 -15.91
N ALA A 742 32.38 19.33 -15.06
CA ALA A 742 32.10 20.50 -14.25
C ALA A 742 33.23 20.84 -13.26
N LEU A 743 33.89 19.80 -12.71
CA LEU A 743 34.98 19.97 -11.75
C LEU A 743 36.23 20.59 -12.36
N LYS A 744 36.50 20.39 -13.66
CA LYS A 744 37.60 21.08 -14.37
C LYS A 744 37.50 22.61 -14.28
N TYR A 745 36.27 23.11 -14.15
CA TYR A 745 35.97 24.54 -14.14
C TYR A 745 35.61 25.07 -12.74
N LYS A 746 35.87 24.29 -11.68
CA LYS A 746 35.48 24.62 -10.29
C LYS A 746 36.07 25.94 -9.77
N GLU A 747 37.21 26.39 -10.31
CA GLU A 747 37.80 27.68 -9.99
C GLU A 747 36.97 28.87 -10.53
N GLN A 748 36.14 28.64 -11.55
CA GLN A 748 35.16 29.60 -12.10
C GLN A 748 33.77 29.37 -11.47
N ASN A 749 32.68 29.69 -12.16
CA ASN A 749 31.32 29.30 -11.72
C ASN A 749 30.66 28.37 -12.75
N PRO A 750 30.91 27.05 -12.65
CA PRO A 750 30.20 26.04 -13.42
C PRO A 750 28.78 25.87 -12.86
N ILE A 751 27.79 25.97 -13.74
CA ILE A 751 26.37 25.85 -13.42
C ILE A 751 25.85 24.60 -14.13
N MET A 752 25.59 23.55 -13.36
CA MET A 752 25.00 22.31 -13.87
C MET A 752 23.50 22.51 -14.11
N LEU A 753 23.11 22.48 -15.38
CA LEU A 753 21.73 22.46 -15.82
C LEU A 753 21.30 21.01 -16.01
N THR A 754 20.53 20.49 -15.05
CA THR A 754 20.04 19.10 -15.05
C THR A 754 18.70 19.01 -14.32
N SER A 755 17.81 18.16 -14.81
CA SER A 755 16.56 17.81 -14.12
C SER A 755 16.71 16.60 -13.19
N ASP A 756 17.86 15.92 -13.21
CA ASP A 756 18.11 14.74 -12.39
C ASP A 756 18.42 15.14 -10.93
N ASN A 757 17.67 14.59 -9.98
CA ASN A 757 17.82 14.92 -8.56
C ASN A 757 19.13 14.38 -7.96
N GLY A 758 19.60 13.23 -8.46
CA GLY A 758 20.86 12.61 -8.05
C GLY A 758 22.07 13.43 -8.48
N LEU A 759 22.14 13.82 -9.76
CA LEU A 759 23.21 14.67 -10.29
C LEU A 759 23.18 16.07 -9.66
N GLN A 760 22.00 16.63 -9.36
CA GLN A 760 21.91 17.88 -8.59
C GLN A 760 22.50 17.77 -7.20
N LEU A 761 22.20 16.68 -6.47
CA LEU A 761 22.72 16.46 -5.11
C LEU A 761 24.24 16.27 -5.14
N LYS A 762 24.72 15.42 -6.06
CA LYS A 762 26.16 15.16 -6.27
C LYS A 762 26.93 16.44 -6.62
N SER A 763 26.39 17.27 -7.51
CA SER A 763 26.99 18.55 -7.89
C SER A 763 27.08 19.50 -6.69
N LYS A 764 26.01 19.61 -5.89
CA LYS A 764 26.01 20.44 -4.66
C LYS A 764 27.03 19.95 -3.64
N LEU A 765 27.16 18.63 -3.45
CA LEU A 765 28.16 18.04 -2.55
C LEU A 765 29.59 18.43 -2.93
N LEU A 766 29.87 18.61 -4.22
CA LEU A 766 31.18 19.01 -4.72
C LEU A 766 31.36 20.53 -4.88
N GLY A 767 30.37 21.32 -4.44
CA GLY A 767 30.40 22.79 -4.51
C GLY A 767 30.11 23.36 -5.90
N ILE A 768 29.46 22.61 -6.78
CA ILE A 768 29.05 23.04 -8.11
C ILE A 768 27.63 23.60 -8.04
N THR A 769 27.42 24.78 -8.62
CA THR A 769 26.10 25.42 -8.68
C THR A 769 25.18 24.60 -9.57
N THR A 770 23.91 24.42 -9.17
CA THR A 770 22.94 23.68 -9.99
C THR A 770 21.65 24.45 -10.21
N ILE A 771 21.05 24.21 -11.37
CA ILE A 771 19.72 24.72 -11.70
C ILE A 771 18.94 23.66 -12.48
N SER A 772 17.68 23.45 -12.11
CA SER A 772 16.82 22.55 -12.86
C SER A 772 16.25 23.22 -14.10
N LEU A 773 15.96 22.44 -15.15
CA LEU A 773 15.39 22.95 -16.40
C LEU A 773 14.12 23.78 -16.16
N LYS A 774 13.22 23.29 -15.30
CA LYS A 774 11.99 24.01 -14.92
C LYS A 774 12.27 25.37 -14.28
N LYS A 775 13.29 25.45 -13.41
CA LYS A 775 13.67 26.71 -12.74
C LYS A 775 14.37 27.65 -13.72
N PHE A 776 15.21 27.12 -14.60
CA PHE A 776 15.89 27.87 -15.66
C PHE A 776 14.89 28.51 -16.62
N LEU A 777 13.94 27.73 -17.17
CA LEU A 777 12.93 28.25 -18.10
C LEU A 777 12.00 29.28 -17.45
N LYS A 778 11.63 29.08 -16.18
CA LYS A 778 10.84 30.07 -15.42
C LYS A 778 11.59 31.40 -15.23
N ASN A 779 12.91 31.37 -15.17
CA ASN A 779 13.78 32.55 -15.08
C ASN A 779 14.11 33.19 -16.45
N SER A 780 13.79 32.52 -17.57
CA SER A 780 14.05 33.01 -18.95
C SER A 780 12.79 33.48 -19.69
N LEU A 781 11.60 33.28 -19.10
CA LEU A 781 10.29 33.68 -19.65
C LEU A 781 9.75 35.00 -19.04
N ARG A 782 10.62 35.80 -18.42
CA ARG A 782 10.25 37.09 -17.80
C ARG A 782 11.15 38.20 -18.29
#